data_AF-A0A229GWE0-F1
#
_entry.id   AF-A0A229GWE0-F1
#
_cell.length_a   1.000
_cell.length_b   1.000
_cell.length_c   1.000
_cell.angle_alpha   90.00
_cell.angle_beta   90.00
_cell.angle_gamma   90.00
#
_symmetry.space_group_name_H-M   'P 1'
#
loop_
_entity.id
_entity.type
_entity.pdbx_description
1 polymer ?
#
loop_
_entity_poly.entity_id
_entity_poly.type
_entity_poly.pdbx_seq_one_letter_code
_entity_poly.pdbx_strand_id
1 'polypeptide(L)'
;MPRTAPPAPHLPWRSDVPPLVRRYRRRVPYRIRRAVVAVTGAGLRRAAMRGLGRLSAASGALRLRWGRRRLRRAGLLSEPDRIVVVDRHGPRVAQVATVPTPLHARAENLRLVCEALERAGIDHFVVRAYGNVSSAVGVPADERPRVVAALSELCAREAGYVSLPGRGKRPGTVPRDGRTARAWRRLSTAPVVRFTRFYASPGANPGASPGAGTGVSTGAGLVLGVAHGCDIEFWRRGRAEDEDQGGGGDLLIAPRPNRTTAFVPAACTAVHAPGHLFTRLAPAEGWQPGPLVRTRPEFTTRLPDEVRFPIDVVYTWVDGADPAWRSRRAEWTADGDDAAGPYHEQAANEARYANRDELRYSLRSLHMYAPWVRHIYLVTDDQVPPWLASAHPGITVVDHRDIFDDPRALPTFNSQAIETRLHHIDGLAEHFLYFNDDVFLGSPVTPQDFFLANGMTKFFLSRALIPLGPTHPGDVPVSAAGKNNRALLEGRFGTTVTQKLKHTPHALRRSVLAEIEREFPGPYRTTMASRVRSVSDISLPSALHHYYAFLTGRAVPAPLRYDYFDLAQPGIPARLARLLRLRHRQAFCLNDTVSCERDLADQLALLRPFLDAYFPVPSPLERAIARQEARQPCPSPSPSR
;
A
#
# COMPACT_ATOMS: atom_id res chain seq x y z
N MET A 1 60.11 -16.07 24.78
CA MET A 1 59.22 -15.10 25.45
C MET A 1 58.52 -14.24 24.41
N PRO A 2 57.22 -13.96 24.56
CA PRO A 2 56.36 -13.58 23.45
C PRO A 2 56.41 -12.08 23.12
N ARG A 3 56.27 -11.80 21.83
CA ARG A 3 56.09 -10.48 21.21
C ARG A 3 54.76 -9.86 21.66
N THR A 4 54.82 -8.65 22.21
CA THR A 4 53.65 -7.79 22.42
C THR A 4 53.22 -7.20 21.08
N ALA A 5 52.00 -7.52 20.65
CA ALA A 5 51.36 -6.90 19.49
C ALA A 5 50.83 -5.49 19.86
N PRO A 6 50.79 -4.53 18.92
CA PRO A 6 50.20 -3.21 19.16
C PRO A 6 48.67 -3.31 19.34
N PRO A 7 48.04 -2.38 20.09
CA PRO A 7 46.59 -2.42 20.30
C PRO A 7 45.84 -2.16 18.98
N ALA A 8 44.81 -2.96 18.73
CA ALA A 8 43.94 -2.83 17.56
C ALA A 8 43.20 -1.47 17.53
N PRO A 9 42.91 -0.91 16.34
CA PRO A 9 42.23 0.36 16.22
C PRO A 9 40.79 0.28 16.75
N HIS A 10 40.41 1.26 17.56
CA HIS A 10 39.05 1.43 18.05
C HIS A 10 38.09 1.77 16.89
N LEU A 11 37.23 0.82 16.51
CA LEU A 11 36.11 1.06 15.60
C LEU A 11 35.00 1.88 16.32
N PRO A 12 34.50 3.00 15.77
CA PRO A 12 33.65 3.96 16.52
C PRO A 12 32.20 3.54 16.75
N TRP A 13 31.81 2.30 16.44
CA TRP A 13 30.38 1.93 16.31
C TRP A 13 29.89 0.88 17.30
N ARG A 14 30.53 0.72 18.46
CA ARG A 14 29.90 0.04 19.60
C ARG A 14 29.01 1.01 20.37
N SER A 15 27.75 1.02 19.93
CA SER A 15 26.57 1.57 20.60
C SER A 15 26.66 1.61 22.13
N ASP A 16 26.44 2.80 22.68
CA ASP A 16 26.11 3.01 24.09
C ASP A 16 24.97 2.09 24.53
N VAL A 17 25.25 1.31 25.56
CA VAL A 17 24.26 0.47 26.23
C VAL A 17 23.23 1.37 26.90
N PRO A 18 21.91 1.20 26.65
CA PRO A 18 20.88 2.05 27.24
C PRO A 18 21.01 2.16 28.77
N PRO A 19 20.76 3.32 29.40
CA PRO A 19 20.97 3.55 30.84
C PRO A 19 20.29 2.52 31.75
N LEU A 20 19.14 1.99 31.30
CA LEU A 20 18.38 0.91 31.96
C LEU A 20 19.14 -0.42 31.98
N VAL A 21 19.83 -0.78 30.89
CA VAL A 21 20.62 -2.01 30.78
C VAL A 21 21.91 -1.89 31.61
N ARG A 22 22.47 -0.68 31.73
CA ARG A 22 23.63 -0.39 32.59
C ARG A 22 23.27 -0.47 34.09
N ARG A 23 22.09 0.03 34.49
CA ARG A 23 21.54 -0.13 35.86
C ARG A 23 21.21 -1.59 36.19
N TYR A 24 20.64 -2.34 35.25
CA TYR A 24 20.35 -3.77 35.40
C TYR A 24 21.63 -4.61 35.58
N ARG A 25 22.68 -4.32 34.79
CA ARG A 25 23.99 -5.00 34.88
C ARG A 25 24.78 -4.69 36.16
N ARG A 26 24.51 -3.56 36.82
CA ARG A 26 25.12 -3.20 38.11
C ARG A 26 24.42 -3.84 39.31
N ARG A 27 23.10 -4.05 39.25
CA ARG A 27 22.31 -4.55 40.39
C ARG A 27 22.18 -6.07 40.48
N VAL A 28 22.45 -6.82 39.40
CA VAL A 28 22.27 -8.28 39.38
C VAL A 28 23.64 -8.98 39.29
N PRO A 29 24.05 -9.77 40.29
CA PRO A 29 25.30 -10.55 40.28
C PRO A 29 25.42 -11.46 39.05
N TYR A 30 26.63 -11.65 38.53
CA TYR A 30 26.89 -12.44 37.32
C TYR A 30 26.37 -13.89 37.40
N ARG A 31 26.45 -14.49 38.60
CA ARG A 31 25.92 -15.85 38.85
C ARG A 31 24.39 -15.93 38.74
N ILE A 32 23.67 -14.88 39.15
CA ILE A 32 22.21 -14.77 39.00
C ILE A 32 21.83 -14.51 37.54
N ARG A 33 22.63 -13.76 36.78
CA ARG A 33 22.44 -13.59 35.32
C ARG A 33 22.57 -14.92 34.57
N ARG A 34 23.53 -15.77 34.95
CA ARG A 34 23.68 -17.13 34.40
C ARG A 34 22.51 -18.05 34.80
N ALA A 35 22.01 -17.93 36.03
CA ALA A 35 20.84 -18.69 36.49
C ALA A 35 19.54 -18.26 35.78
N VAL A 36 19.31 -16.97 35.54
CA VAL A 36 18.12 -16.48 34.81
C VAL A 36 18.15 -16.89 33.34
N VAL A 37 19.33 -16.94 32.71
CA VAL A 37 19.47 -17.44 31.32
C VAL A 37 19.38 -18.97 31.26
N ALA A 38 19.79 -19.69 32.31
CA ALA A 38 19.68 -21.15 32.38
C ALA A 38 18.28 -21.65 32.79
N VAL A 39 17.48 -20.85 33.51
CA VAL A 39 16.16 -21.24 34.05
C VAL A 39 14.98 -20.63 33.27
N THR A 40 15.23 -19.73 32.31
CA THR A 40 14.15 -19.23 31.42
C THR A 40 14.20 -19.88 30.04
N GLY A 41 13.90 -21.19 30.00
CA GLY A 41 13.65 -21.88 28.75
C GLY A 41 12.57 -21.14 27.93
N ALA A 42 12.70 -21.15 26.60
CA ALA A 42 11.77 -20.49 25.68
C ALA A 42 10.28 -20.85 25.93
N GLY A 43 10.00 -21.98 26.58
CA GLY A 43 8.67 -22.37 27.06
C GLY A 43 8.05 -21.44 28.11
N LEU A 44 8.82 -21.02 29.12
CA LEU A 44 8.35 -20.16 30.22
C LEU A 44 8.10 -18.71 29.76
N ARG A 45 8.95 -18.22 28.85
CA ARG A 45 8.78 -16.90 28.21
C ARG A 45 7.55 -16.88 27.29
N ARG A 46 7.29 -17.97 26.57
CA ARG A 46 6.05 -18.19 25.79
C ARG A 46 4.82 -18.32 26.69
N ALA A 47 4.93 -18.97 27.85
CA ALA A 47 3.84 -19.06 28.83
C ALA A 47 3.51 -17.69 29.46
N ALA A 48 4.53 -16.91 29.84
CA ALA A 48 4.34 -15.56 30.37
C ALA A 48 3.75 -14.57 29.34
N MET A 49 4.19 -14.63 28.08
CA MET A 49 3.60 -13.86 26.98
C MET A 49 2.16 -14.29 26.67
N ARG A 50 1.86 -15.60 26.75
CA ARG A 50 0.48 -16.13 26.63
C ARG A 50 -0.41 -15.69 27.80
N GLY A 51 0.13 -15.63 29.03
CA GLY A 51 -0.56 -15.13 30.22
C GLY A 51 -0.88 -13.63 30.15
N LEU A 52 0.10 -12.80 29.74
CA LEU A 52 -0.10 -11.37 29.47
C LEU A 52 -1.07 -11.12 28.30
N GLY A 53 -1.01 -11.95 27.26
CA GLY A 53 -1.96 -11.93 26.14
C GLY A 53 -3.39 -12.25 26.57
N ARG A 54 -3.59 -13.26 27.44
CA ARG A 54 -4.89 -13.62 28.03
C ARG A 54 -5.44 -12.51 28.94
N LEU A 55 -4.61 -11.89 29.77
CA LEU A 55 -4.99 -10.75 30.62
C LEU A 55 -5.33 -9.51 29.78
N SER A 56 -4.58 -9.23 28.71
CA SER A 56 -4.87 -8.13 27.76
C SER A 56 -6.15 -8.39 26.96
N ALA A 57 -6.39 -9.64 26.53
CA ALA A 57 -7.60 -10.03 25.83
C ALA A 57 -8.85 -9.97 26.73
N ALA A 58 -8.75 -10.42 27.99
CA ALA A 58 -9.82 -10.29 28.98
C ALA A 58 -10.12 -8.82 29.31
N SER A 59 -9.09 -7.99 29.46
CA SER A 59 -9.22 -6.54 29.65
C SER A 59 -9.86 -5.85 28.44
N GLY A 60 -9.48 -6.25 27.22
CA GLY A 60 -10.05 -5.76 25.97
C GLY A 60 -11.52 -6.16 25.80
N ALA A 61 -11.85 -7.42 26.07
CA ALA A 61 -13.21 -7.96 26.01
C ALA A 61 -14.15 -7.30 27.03
N LEU A 62 -13.66 -7.03 28.25
CA LEU A 62 -14.39 -6.24 29.24
C LEU A 62 -14.61 -4.80 28.75
N ARG A 63 -13.57 -4.09 28.30
CA ARG A 63 -13.69 -2.73 27.75
C ARG A 63 -14.68 -2.65 26.56
N LEU A 64 -14.69 -3.68 25.72
CA LEU A 64 -15.64 -3.85 24.62
C LEU A 64 -17.07 -4.06 25.12
N ARG A 65 -17.30 -4.93 26.12
CA ARG A 65 -18.62 -5.17 26.72
C ARG A 65 -19.19 -3.91 27.38
N TRP A 66 -18.37 -3.20 28.16
CA TRP A 66 -18.74 -1.93 28.78
C TRP A 66 -18.98 -0.84 27.74
N GLY A 67 -18.11 -0.74 26.73
CA GLY A 67 -18.27 0.17 25.59
C GLY A 67 -19.56 -0.08 24.80
N ARG A 68 -19.84 -1.34 24.43
CA ARG A 68 -21.08 -1.75 23.76
C ARG A 68 -22.32 -1.38 24.57
N ARG A 69 -22.35 -1.66 25.87
CA ARG A 69 -23.48 -1.29 26.75
C ARG A 69 -23.70 0.22 26.78
N ARG A 70 -22.63 1.01 26.91
CA ARG A 70 -22.71 2.48 26.88
C ARG A 70 -23.21 3.02 25.55
N LEU A 71 -22.70 2.50 24.43
CA LEU A 71 -23.06 2.95 23.09
C LEU A 71 -24.49 2.54 22.70
N ARG A 72 -24.95 1.35 23.10
CA ARG A 72 -26.36 0.92 22.96
C ARG A 72 -27.31 1.85 23.72
N ARG A 73 -26.99 2.18 24.98
CA ARG A 73 -27.78 3.13 25.79
C ARG A 73 -27.83 4.54 25.18
N ALA A 74 -26.85 4.91 24.36
CA ALA A 74 -26.81 6.20 23.69
C ALA A 74 -27.48 6.19 22.29
N GLY A 75 -28.21 5.13 21.94
CA GLY A 75 -28.93 4.98 20.67
C GLY A 75 -28.05 4.77 19.43
N LEU A 76 -26.72 4.68 19.57
CA LEU A 76 -25.80 4.67 18.42
C LEU A 76 -25.69 3.33 17.68
N LEU A 77 -26.37 2.29 18.19
CA LEU A 77 -26.37 0.94 17.63
C LEU A 77 -27.80 0.50 17.27
N SER A 78 -28.69 1.47 17.00
CA SER A 78 -30.04 1.21 16.51
C SER A 78 -30.03 0.67 15.09
N GLU A 79 -29.10 1.15 14.26
CA GLU A 79 -28.96 0.70 12.88
C GLU A 79 -28.25 -0.66 12.80
N PRO A 80 -28.75 -1.60 11.96
CA PRO A 80 -28.24 -2.97 11.87
C PRO A 80 -26.82 -3.06 11.30
N ASP A 81 -26.40 -2.05 10.57
CA ASP A 81 -25.10 -1.93 9.90
C ASP A 81 -24.03 -1.22 10.74
N ARG A 82 -24.32 -0.90 12.00
CA ARG A 82 -23.36 -0.28 12.94
C ARG A 82 -22.77 -1.28 13.91
N ILE A 83 -21.45 -1.29 13.99
CA ILE A 83 -20.71 -2.15 14.92
C ILE A 83 -19.83 -1.33 15.87
N VAL A 84 -19.46 -1.95 17.00
CA VAL A 84 -18.45 -1.39 17.91
C VAL A 84 -17.09 -1.96 17.57
N VAL A 85 -16.16 -1.08 17.21
CA VAL A 85 -14.74 -1.38 16.99
C VAL A 85 -13.90 -0.79 18.10
N VAL A 86 -12.66 -1.27 18.28
CA VAL A 86 -11.71 -0.69 19.24
C VAL A 86 -10.57 -0.07 18.47
N ASP A 87 -10.46 1.25 18.56
CA ASP A 87 -9.25 1.95 18.15
C ASP A 87 -8.26 2.05 19.32
N ARG A 88 -7.07 2.58 19.07
CA ARG A 88 -6.03 2.80 20.11
C ARG A 88 -6.46 3.70 21.28
N HIS A 89 -7.58 4.40 21.16
CA HIS A 89 -8.14 5.34 22.12
C HIS A 89 -9.43 4.86 22.79
N GLY A 90 -9.96 3.70 22.40
CA GLY A 90 -11.12 3.07 23.01
C GLY A 90 -12.18 2.59 22.02
N PRO A 91 -13.37 2.21 22.52
CA PRO A 91 -14.46 1.75 21.68
C PRO A 91 -15.05 2.90 20.85
N ARG A 92 -15.29 2.62 19.57
CA ARG A 92 -15.91 3.50 18.57
C ARG A 92 -17.06 2.79 17.87
N VAL A 93 -18.02 3.55 17.39
CA VAL A 93 -19.02 3.06 16.44
C VAL A 93 -18.44 3.21 15.05
N ALA A 94 -18.50 2.14 14.27
CA ALA A 94 -18.12 2.12 12.87
C ALA A 94 -19.29 1.63 12.04
N GLN A 95 -19.46 2.26 10.89
CA GLN A 95 -20.35 1.86 9.83
C GLN A 95 -19.75 0.65 9.10
N VAL A 96 -20.48 -0.45 9.01
CA VAL A 96 -20.10 -1.56 8.14
C VAL A 96 -20.39 -1.12 6.71
N ALA A 97 -19.34 -1.12 5.88
CA ALA A 97 -19.46 -0.93 4.45
C ALA A 97 -19.08 -2.23 3.76
N THR A 98 -19.65 -2.49 2.58
CA THR A 98 -19.34 -3.68 1.78
C THR A 98 -17.90 -3.66 1.26
N VAL A 99 -17.43 -2.51 0.78
CA VAL A 99 -16.10 -2.32 0.18
C VAL A 99 -15.38 -1.10 0.78
N PRO A 100 -15.01 -1.12 2.07
CA PRO A 100 -14.39 0.04 2.72
C PRO A 100 -12.93 0.19 2.31
N THR A 101 -12.68 0.99 1.28
CA THR A 101 -11.34 1.45 0.92
C THR A 101 -11.00 2.80 1.55
N PRO A 102 -9.71 3.14 1.74
CA PRO A 102 -9.26 4.48 2.10
C PRO A 102 -9.86 5.61 1.26
N LEU A 103 -10.02 5.38 -0.06
CA LEU A 103 -10.64 6.35 -0.96
C LEU A 103 -12.15 6.49 -0.68
N HIS A 104 -12.86 5.36 -0.50
CA HIS A 104 -14.28 5.36 -0.12
C HIS A 104 -14.52 6.09 1.20
N ALA A 105 -13.78 5.74 2.27
CA ALA A 105 -13.94 6.37 3.58
C ALA A 105 -13.68 7.89 3.54
N ARG A 106 -12.70 8.33 2.75
CA ARG A 106 -12.42 9.75 2.51
C ARG A 106 -13.58 10.42 1.78
N ALA A 107 -14.05 9.83 0.69
CA ALA A 107 -15.10 10.39 -0.15
C ALA A 107 -16.41 10.52 0.62
N GLU A 108 -16.79 9.49 1.38
CA GLU A 108 -18.02 9.52 2.17
C GLU A 108 -17.97 10.53 3.32
N ASN A 109 -16.83 10.66 4.02
CA ASN A 109 -16.68 11.71 5.03
C ASN A 109 -16.76 13.12 4.43
N LEU A 110 -16.23 13.32 3.22
CA LEU A 110 -16.38 14.59 2.49
C LEU A 110 -17.85 14.84 2.13
N ARG A 111 -18.51 13.86 1.50
CA ARG A 111 -19.90 13.93 1.07
C ARG A 111 -20.82 14.32 2.23
N LEU A 112 -20.73 13.61 3.35
CA LEU A 112 -21.53 13.87 4.55
C LEU A 112 -21.35 15.29 5.09
N VAL A 113 -20.13 15.82 5.08
CA VAL A 113 -19.87 17.20 5.54
C VAL A 113 -20.45 18.21 4.57
N CYS A 114 -20.24 18.05 3.26
CA CYS A 114 -20.82 18.96 2.27
C CYS A 114 -22.36 18.97 2.36
N GLU A 115 -23.01 17.82 2.39
CA GLU A 115 -24.48 17.72 2.51
C GLU A 115 -25.01 18.34 3.82
N ALA A 116 -24.26 18.23 4.92
CA ALA A 116 -24.63 18.86 6.19
C ALA A 116 -24.53 20.39 6.12
N LEU A 117 -23.52 20.92 5.44
CA LEU A 117 -23.34 22.37 5.23
C LEU A 117 -24.40 22.93 4.27
N GLU A 118 -24.70 22.19 3.20
CA GLU A 118 -25.76 22.54 2.23
C GLU A 118 -27.14 22.59 2.90
N ARG A 119 -27.49 21.56 3.68
CA ARG A 119 -28.76 21.53 4.44
C ARG A 119 -28.87 22.69 5.42
N ALA A 120 -27.75 23.15 5.98
CA ALA A 120 -27.71 24.28 6.88
C ALA A 120 -27.67 25.64 6.15
N GLY A 121 -27.62 25.67 4.81
CA GLY A 121 -27.50 26.89 4.01
C GLY A 121 -26.18 27.63 4.25
N ILE A 122 -25.08 26.90 4.44
CA ILE A 122 -23.74 27.45 4.69
C ILE A 122 -22.91 27.34 3.42
N ASP A 123 -22.39 28.47 2.94
CA ASP A 123 -21.48 28.50 1.81
C ASP A 123 -20.16 27.78 2.15
N HIS A 124 -19.74 26.88 1.26
CA HIS A 124 -18.58 26.01 1.50
C HIS A 124 -17.86 25.61 0.21
N PHE A 125 -16.58 25.33 0.26
CA PHE A 125 -15.83 24.90 -0.93
C PHE A 125 -14.80 23.85 -0.58
N VAL A 126 -14.66 22.81 -1.41
CA VAL A 126 -13.60 21.82 -1.21
C VAL A 126 -12.23 22.44 -1.48
N VAL A 127 -11.28 22.21 -0.59
CA VAL A 127 -9.92 22.77 -0.61
C VAL A 127 -8.91 21.69 -1.04
N ARG A 128 -7.94 22.06 -1.88
CA ARG A 128 -6.82 21.17 -2.26
C ARG A 128 -5.80 21.04 -1.12
N ALA A 129 -6.12 20.22 -0.12
CA ALA A 129 -5.23 19.93 1.00
C ALA A 129 -4.01 19.06 0.60
N TYR A 130 -2.98 19.07 1.44
CA TYR A 130 -1.79 18.21 1.27
C TYR A 130 -2.04 16.72 1.56
N GLY A 131 -3.07 16.41 2.37
CA GLY A 131 -3.40 15.02 2.70
C GLY A 131 -4.17 14.34 1.57
N ASN A 132 -3.72 13.16 1.13
CA ASN A 132 -4.41 12.39 0.09
C ASN A 132 -5.49 11.45 0.65
N VAL A 133 -5.35 11.02 1.91
CA VAL A 133 -6.28 10.10 2.57
C VAL A 133 -7.39 10.82 3.35
N SER A 134 -7.21 12.11 3.65
CA SER A 134 -8.24 12.98 4.24
C SER A 134 -8.74 14.00 3.21
N SER A 135 -9.85 14.67 3.49
CA SER A 135 -10.38 15.78 2.69
C SER A 135 -10.40 17.08 3.49
N ALA A 136 -10.63 18.21 2.83
CA ALA A 136 -10.80 19.51 3.48
C ALA A 136 -11.87 20.35 2.77
N VAL A 137 -12.65 21.08 3.56
CA VAL A 137 -13.69 22.03 3.12
C VAL A 137 -13.44 23.36 3.83
N GLY A 138 -13.43 24.46 3.09
CA GLY A 138 -13.39 25.82 3.60
C GLY A 138 -14.79 26.38 3.80
N VAL A 139 -14.99 27.09 4.92
CA VAL A 139 -16.21 27.84 5.25
C VAL A 139 -15.82 29.21 5.83
N PRO A 140 -16.65 30.26 5.68
CA PRO A 140 -16.41 31.54 6.36
C PRO A 140 -16.36 31.37 7.89
N ALA A 141 -15.40 32.01 8.55
CA ALA A 141 -15.17 31.84 9.99
C ALA A 141 -16.29 32.41 10.88
N ASP A 142 -17.07 33.36 10.35
CA ASP A 142 -18.27 33.97 10.94
C ASP A 142 -19.46 32.98 10.99
N GLU A 143 -19.51 32.00 10.10
CA GLU A 143 -20.53 30.92 10.10
C GLU A 143 -20.30 29.85 11.16
N ARG A 144 -19.26 29.99 11.99
CA ARG A 144 -18.80 28.99 12.95
C ARG A 144 -19.88 28.44 13.88
N PRO A 145 -20.76 29.25 14.51
CA PRO A 145 -21.83 28.70 15.36
C PRO A 145 -22.77 27.78 14.57
N ARG A 146 -23.14 28.16 13.34
CA ARG A 146 -24.01 27.36 12.45
C ARG A 146 -23.32 26.08 12.00
N VAL A 147 -22.02 26.15 11.67
CA VAL A 147 -21.22 24.97 11.33
C VAL A 147 -21.13 23.98 12.50
N VAL A 148 -20.89 24.45 13.72
CA VAL A 148 -20.84 23.59 14.92
C VAL A 148 -22.19 22.91 15.17
N ALA A 149 -23.30 23.63 14.98
CA ALA A 149 -24.64 23.07 15.08
C ALA A 149 -24.87 21.97 14.01
N ALA A 150 -24.58 22.26 12.74
CA ALA A 150 -24.72 21.33 11.63
C ALA A 150 -23.88 20.05 11.82
N LEU A 151 -22.63 20.19 12.27
CA LEU A 151 -21.77 19.04 12.57
C LEU A 151 -22.25 18.25 13.79
N SER A 152 -22.84 18.90 14.80
CA SER A 152 -23.42 18.20 15.95
C SER A 152 -24.63 17.36 15.55
N GLU A 153 -25.48 17.88 14.67
CA GLU A 153 -26.62 17.16 14.10
C GLU A 153 -26.14 16.00 13.21
N LEU A 154 -25.14 16.24 12.35
CA LEU A 154 -24.52 15.19 11.54
C LEU A 154 -23.96 14.07 12.44
N CYS A 155 -23.26 14.42 13.52
CA CYS A 155 -22.78 13.44 14.49
C CYS A 155 -23.93 12.67 15.18
N ALA A 156 -25.09 13.30 15.38
CA ALA A 156 -26.29 12.66 15.93
C ALA A 156 -26.84 11.59 14.99
N ARG A 157 -26.95 11.91 13.70
CA ARG A 157 -27.45 11.00 12.67
C ARG A 157 -26.46 9.88 12.37
N GLU A 158 -25.18 10.22 12.19
CA GLU A 158 -24.16 9.35 11.60
C GLU A 158 -23.21 8.68 12.59
N ALA A 159 -23.48 8.79 13.90
CA ALA A 159 -22.55 8.36 14.95
C ALA A 159 -21.14 8.95 14.79
N GLY A 160 -21.07 10.19 14.28
CA GLY A 160 -19.82 10.85 13.91
C GLY A 160 -18.99 11.34 15.10
N TYR A 161 -17.69 11.49 14.86
CA TYR A 161 -16.74 12.01 15.84
C TYR A 161 -16.08 13.30 15.36
N VAL A 162 -15.71 14.14 16.32
CA VAL A 162 -14.97 15.39 16.07
C VAL A 162 -13.62 15.41 16.79
N SER A 163 -12.61 15.99 16.15
CA SER A 163 -11.25 16.10 16.67
C SER A 163 -10.50 17.31 16.08
N LEU A 164 -9.31 17.60 16.59
CA LEU A 164 -8.33 18.44 15.89
C LEU A 164 -7.51 17.55 14.96
N PRO A 165 -7.33 17.92 13.68
CA PRO A 165 -6.42 17.21 12.80
C PRO A 165 -4.96 17.34 13.30
N GLY A 166 -4.11 16.42 12.86
CA GLY A 166 -2.67 16.53 13.11
C GLY A 166 -2.07 17.73 12.37
N ARG A 167 -1.00 18.32 12.94
CA ARG A 167 -0.25 19.43 12.33
C ARG A 167 1.24 19.08 12.29
N GLY A 168 1.76 18.79 11.09
CA GLY A 168 3.13 18.34 10.91
C GLY A 168 3.41 17.07 11.73
N LYS A 169 4.41 17.13 12.62
CA LYS A 169 4.75 16.01 13.53
C LYS A 169 3.81 15.88 14.74
N ARG A 170 2.94 16.86 15.00
CA ARG A 170 2.03 16.82 16.16
C ARG A 170 0.78 15.98 15.81
N PRO A 171 0.48 14.91 16.57
CA PRO A 171 -0.72 14.14 16.35
C PRO A 171 -1.97 14.97 16.63
N GLY A 172 -3.06 14.63 15.95
CA GLY A 172 -4.38 15.19 16.25
C GLY A 172 -4.87 14.81 17.65
N THR A 173 -5.98 15.40 18.08
CA THR A 173 -6.60 15.05 19.35
C THR A 173 -7.39 13.75 19.24
N VAL A 174 -7.66 13.13 20.39
CA VAL A 174 -8.51 11.93 20.45
C VAL A 174 -9.92 12.29 19.95
N PRO A 175 -10.49 11.54 19.00
CA PRO A 175 -11.85 11.78 18.51
C PRO A 175 -12.88 11.64 19.62
N ARG A 176 -13.81 12.60 19.68
CA ARG A 176 -14.89 12.66 20.67
C ARG A 176 -16.23 12.63 19.98
N ASP A 177 -17.23 12.07 20.66
CA ASP A 177 -18.61 12.01 20.18
C ASP A 177 -19.15 13.45 20.01
N GLY A 178 -19.35 13.87 18.76
CA GLY A 178 -19.71 15.24 18.41
C GLY A 178 -21.12 15.65 18.85
N ARG A 179 -21.93 14.72 19.37
CA ARG A 179 -23.23 15.03 19.96
C ARG A 179 -23.11 15.70 21.33
N THR A 180 -21.96 15.57 21.97
CA THR A 180 -21.76 16.03 23.35
C THR A 180 -21.17 17.44 23.40
N ALA A 181 -21.72 18.33 24.22
CA ALA A 181 -21.14 19.66 24.45
C ALA A 181 -19.66 19.60 24.89
N ARG A 182 -19.28 18.55 25.62
CA ARG A 182 -17.89 18.28 26.03
C ARG A 182 -16.93 18.08 24.86
N ALA A 183 -17.39 17.54 23.73
CA ALA A 183 -16.57 17.40 22.53
C ALA A 183 -16.15 18.77 21.98
N TRP A 184 -17.06 19.74 22.03
CA TRP A 184 -16.90 21.06 21.42
C TRP A 184 -16.14 22.08 22.27
N ARG A 185 -16.00 21.88 23.59
CA ARG A 185 -15.33 22.84 24.50
C ARG A 185 -14.00 23.44 24.04
N ARG A 186 -13.21 22.71 23.25
CA ARG A 186 -11.94 23.19 22.66
C ARG A 186 -11.94 23.24 21.13
N LEU A 187 -12.99 22.71 20.50
CA LEU A 187 -13.09 22.60 19.04
C LEU A 187 -13.90 23.77 18.45
N SER A 188 -14.84 24.33 19.22
CA SER A 188 -15.70 25.43 18.75
C SER A 188 -14.89 26.64 18.31
N THR A 189 -13.76 26.93 18.96
CA THR A 189 -12.87 28.06 18.62
C THR A 189 -11.67 27.67 17.75
N ALA A 190 -11.54 26.39 17.37
CA ALA A 190 -10.39 25.93 16.62
C ALA A 190 -10.43 26.44 15.16
N PRO A 191 -9.27 26.77 14.56
CA PRO A 191 -9.21 27.21 13.16
C PRO A 191 -9.54 26.08 12.17
N VAL A 192 -9.36 24.82 12.59
CA VAL A 192 -9.72 23.63 11.82
C VAL A 192 -10.30 22.57 12.75
N VAL A 193 -11.42 21.96 12.34
CA VAL A 193 -12.06 20.83 13.04
C VAL A 193 -12.17 19.67 12.08
N ARG A 194 -11.89 18.44 12.52
CA ARG A 194 -12.06 17.23 11.72
C ARG A 194 -13.33 16.49 12.12
N PHE A 195 -14.20 16.23 11.16
CA PHE A 195 -15.29 15.26 11.27
C PHE A 195 -14.79 13.87 10.84
N THR A 196 -15.29 12.80 11.47
CA THR A 196 -14.97 11.42 11.12
C THR A 196 -16.13 10.48 11.47
N ARG A 197 -16.72 9.86 10.46
CA ARG A 197 -17.41 8.57 10.55
C ARG A 197 -16.38 7.45 10.34
N PHE A 198 -16.37 6.47 11.25
CA PHE A 198 -15.51 5.29 11.11
C PHE A 198 -16.18 4.26 10.20
N TYR A 199 -15.40 3.55 9.41
CA TYR A 199 -15.86 2.44 8.58
C TYR A 199 -15.16 1.15 8.97
N ALA A 200 -15.84 0.03 8.80
CA ALA A 200 -15.29 -1.28 9.01
C ALA A 200 -15.69 -2.25 7.90
N SER A 201 -14.82 -3.21 7.59
CA SER A 201 -15.15 -4.31 6.66
C SER A 201 -16.18 -5.27 7.25
N PRO A 202 -16.98 -5.95 6.41
CA PRO A 202 -17.84 -7.03 6.90
C PRO A 202 -16.99 -8.07 7.64
N GLY A 203 -17.52 -8.61 8.75
CA GLY A 203 -16.76 -9.55 9.60
C GLY A 203 -15.78 -8.93 10.60
N ALA A 204 -15.66 -7.59 10.66
CA ALA A 204 -14.94 -6.89 11.72
C ALA A 204 -15.65 -7.03 13.08
N ASN A 205 -15.73 -8.22 13.67
CA ASN A 205 -16.48 -8.46 14.90
C ASN A 205 -15.51 -8.73 16.07
N PRO A 206 -15.22 -7.72 16.93
CA PRO A 206 -14.25 -7.89 18.03
C PRO A 206 -14.78 -8.74 19.20
N GLY A 207 -15.93 -9.41 19.04
CA GLY A 207 -16.62 -10.18 20.08
C GLY A 207 -16.45 -11.70 20.02
N ALA A 208 -15.80 -12.25 18.98
CA ALA A 208 -15.48 -13.68 18.96
C ALA A 208 -14.31 -13.94 19.93
N SER A 209 -14.59 -14.56 21.08
CA SER A 209 -13.53 -15.09 21.96
C SER A 209 -12.57 -15.95 21.14
N PRO A 210 -11.25 -15.96 21.44
CA PRO A 210 -10.38 -16.99 20.92
C PRO A 210 -10.90 -18.32 21.44
N GLY A 211 -11.45 -19.15 20.55
CA GLY A 211 -11.65 -20.56 20.85
C GLY A 211 -10.32 -21.13 21.34
N ALA A 212 -10.35 -21.93 22.39
CA ALA A 212 -9.19 -22.59 22.93
C ALA A 212 -8.65 -23.60 21.88
N GLY A 213 -7.79 -23.09 21.00
CA GLY A 213 -7.10 -23.84 19.97
C GLY A 213 -5.95 -22.96 19.49
N THR A 214 -4.78 -23.54 19.26
CA THR A 214 -3.57 -22.85 18.81
C THR A 214 -3.79 -22.18 17.46
N GLY A 215 -4.23 -20.92 17.47
CA GLY A 215 -4.45 -20.11 16.28
C GLY A 215 -4.65 -18.65 16.68
N VAL A 216 -4.00 -17.73 15.97
CA VAL A 216 -4.17 -16.29 16.16
C VAL A 216 -5.64 -15.94 15.87
N SER A 217 -6.37 -15.44 16.88
CA SER A 217 -7.77 -14.99 16.71
C SER A 217 -7.86 -13.87 15.66
N THR A 218 -8.57 -14.15 14.57
CA THR A 218 -8.76 -13.34 13.34
C THR A 218 -10.00 -12.44 13.37
N GLY A 219 -10.34 -11.85 14.53
CA GLY A 219 -11.45 -10.87 14.62
C GLY A 219 -11.10 -9.45 14.16
N ALA A 220 -9.93 -9.22 13.56
CA ALA A 220 -9.42 -7.89 13.24
C ALA A 220 -9.76 -7.50 11.78
N GLY A 221 -11.02 -7.19 11.52
CA GLY A 221 -11.40 -6.55 10.25
C GLY A 221 -10.75 -5.16 10.09
N LEU A 222 -10.70 -4.67 8.85
CA LEU A 222 -10.15 -3.35 8.55
C LEU A 222 -11.03 -2.28 9.18
N VAL A 223 -10.42 -1.31 9.87
CA VAL A 223 -11.12 -0.14 10.41
C VAL A 223 -10.47 1.13 9.86
N LEU A 224 -11.28 1.94 9.17
CA LEU A 224 -10.89 3.23 8.61
C LEU A 224 -11.49 4.33 9.48
N GLY A 225 -10.64 5.16 10.09
CA GLY A 225 -11.05 6.16 11.08
C GLY A 225 -10.51 7.54 10.78
N VAL A 226 -9.98 8.20 11.83
CA VAL A 226 -9.57 9.63 11.83
C VAL A 226 -8.65 10.02 10.67
N ALA A 227 -7.82 9.11 10.16
CA ALA A 227 -6.95 9.38 9.01
C ALA A 227 -7.74 9.75 7.74
N HIS A 228 -8.99 9.30 7.63
CA HIS A 228 -9.88 9.46 6.47
C HIS A 228 -11.01 10.48 6.69
N GLY A 229 -10.93 11.28 7.76
CA GLY A 229 -11.92 12.31 8.05
C GLY A 229 -11.87 13.50 7.09
N CYS A 230 -12.89 14.35 7.20
CA CYS A 230 -12.98 15.63 6.50
C CYS A 230 -12.62 16.77 7.46
N ASP A 231 -11.64 17.59 7.06
CA ASP A 231 -11.28 18.82 7.77
C ASP A 231 -12.22 19.95 7.37
N ILE A 232 -12.77 20.65 8.34
CA ILE A 232 -13.52 21.89 8.16
C ILE A 232 -12.59 23.03 8.57
N GLU A 233 -12.19 23.83 7.59
CA GLU A 233 -11.32 24.98 7.73
C GLU A 233 -12.16 26.24 7.85
N PHE A 234 -11.97 27.02 8.92
CA PHE A 234 -12.66 28.29 9.13
C PHE A 234 -11.80 29.42 8.56
N TRP A 235 -12.16 29.88 7.36
CA TRP A 235 -11.43 30.91 6.61
C TRP A 235 -11.86 32.30 7.10
N ARG A 236 -10.90 33.10 7.56
CA ARG A 236 -11.18 34.42 8.14
C ARG A 236 -11.42 35.45 7.05
N ARG A 237 -12.38 36.36 7.26
CA ARG A 237 -12.48 37.55 6.40
C ARG A 237 -11.25 38.45 6.58
N GLY A 238 -10.78 39.00 5.47
CA GLY A 238 -9.74 40.02 5.40
C GLY A 238 -10.00 40.94 4.21
N ARG A 239 -9.12 41.92 4.01
CA ARG A 239 -9.14 42.81 2.84
C ARG A 239 -7.83 42.64 2.07
N ALA A 240 -7.88 42.80 0.76
CA ALA A 240 -6.66 42.99 -0.02
C ALA A 240 -6.01 44.32 0.41
N GLU A 241 -4.71 44.30 0.68
CA GLU A 241 -3.90 45.51 0.82
C GLU A 241 -3.53 45.95 -0.60
N ASP A 242 -4.27 46.90 -1.16
CA ASP A 242 -3.81 47.62 -2.35
C ASP A 242 -3.00 48.83 -1.86
N GLU A 243 -1.68 48.82 -2.08
CA GLU A 243 -0.77 49.91 -1.69
C GLU A 243 -0.98 51.21 -2.48
N ASP A 244 -1.86 51.29 -3.50
CA ASP A 244 -2.01 52.56 -4.25
C ASP A 244 -3.39 52.88 -4.86
N GLN A 245 -4.40 52.01 -4.77
CA GLN A 245 -5.75 52.33 -5.27
C GLN A 245 -6.79 51.68 -4.36
N GLY A 246 -7.58 52.50 -3.64
CA GLY A 246 -8.51 52.08 -2.58
C GLY A 246 -9.71 51.21 -3.02
N GLY A 247 -9.45 50.08 -3.68
CA GLY A 247 -10.41 49.14 -4.25
C GLY A 247 -10.22 47.68 -3.79
N GLY A 248 -9.54 47.45 -2.66
CA GLY A 248 -9.29 46.10 -2.16
C GLY A 248 -10.57 45.32 -1.84
N GLY A 249 -10.87 44.29 -2.62
CA GLY A 249 -12.03 43.42 -2.42
C GLY A 249 -11.97 42.58 -1.13
N ASP A 250 -13.14 42.18 -0.61
CA ASP A 250 -13.24 41.29 0.55
C ASP A 250 -12.68 39.90 0.21
N LEU A 251 -11.82 39.37 1.08
CA LEU A 251 -11.15 38.08 0.92
C LEU A 251 -11.49 37.12 2.07
N LEU A 252 -11.40 35.83 1.79
CA LEU A 252 -11.32 34.75 2.77
C LEU A 252 -9.88 34.25 2.83
N ILE A 253 -9.30 34.21 4.03
CA ILE A 253 -7.91 33.83 4.30
C ILE A 253 -7.88 32.45 4.97
N ALA A 254 -7.10 31.54 4.38
CA ALA A 254 -6.96 30.16 4.84
C ALA A 254 -6.35 30.07 6.24
N PRO A 255 -6.83 29.16 7.11
CA PRO A 255 -6.25 28.95 8.43
C PRO A 255 -4.91 28.20 8.42
N ARG A 256 -4.52 27.61 7.28
CA ARG A 256 -3.28 26.85 7.08
C ARG A 256 -2.90 26.77 5.60
N PRO A 257 -1.63 26.47 5.26
CA PRO A 257 -1.21 26.24 3.89
C PRO A 257 -1.97 25.07 3.23
N ASN A 258 -2.33 25.26 1.97
CA ASN A 258 -2.86 24.24 1.06
C ASN A 258 -2.00 24.21 -0.24
N ARG A 259 -2.42 23.44 -1.25
CA ARG A 259 -1.64 23.24 -2.48
C ARG A 259 -1.84 24.32 -3.55
N THR A 260 -2.68 25.33 -3.31
CA THR A 260 -3.13 26.24 -4.36
C THR A 260 -2.97 27.71 -3.96
N THR A 261 -3.72 28.20 -2.98
CA THR A 261 -3.76 29.63 -2.64
C THR A 261 -4.03 29.84 -1.15
N ALA A 262 -3.48 30.90 -0.56
CA ALA A 262 -3.75 31.28 0.83
C ALA A 262 -5.04 32.11 1.00
N PHE A 263 -5.58 32.66 -0.08
CA PHE A 263 -6.76 33.52 -0.06
C PHE A 263 -7.64 33.29 -1.29
N VAL A 264 -8.94 33.52 -1.12
CA VAL A 264 -9.94 33.52 -2.21
C VAL A 264 -10.86 34.73 -2.03
N PRO A 265 -11.48 35.27 -3.10
CA PRO A 265 -12.50 36.31 -2.96
C PRO A 265 -13.67 35.83 -2.07
N ALA A 266 -14.15 36.70 -1.19
CA ALA A 266 -15.27 36.39 -0.29
C ALA A 266 -16.58 36.24 -1.07
N ALA A 267 -16.81 37.10 -2.06
CA ALA A 267 -17.88 36.97 -3.04
C ALA A 267 -17.33 36.29 -4.30
N CYS A 268 -17.79 35.06 -4.59
CA CYS A 268 -17.39 34.32 -5.78
C CYS A 268 -18.50 33.32 -6.16
N THR A 269 -18.64 33.03 -7.45
CA THR A 269 -19.51 31.94 -7.93
C THR A 269 -18.82 30.60 -7.73
N ALA A 270 -19.48 29.68 -7.03
CA ALA A 270 -18.93 28.33 -6.87
C ALA A 270 -18.93 27.58 -8.21
N VAL A 271 -17.92 26.74 -8.40
CA VAL A 271 -17.78 25.85 -9.55
C VAL A 271 -17.82 24.40 -9.09
N HIS A 272 -18.10 23.48 -10.01
CA HIS A 272 -18.03 22.04 -9.75
C HIS A 272 -16.82 21.47 -10.47
N ALA A 273 -16.01 20.69 -9.75
CA ALA A 273 -14.79 20.11 -10.30
C ALA A 273 -14.66 18.63 -9.92
N PRO A 274 -13.99 17.81 -10.76
CA PRO A 274 -13.78 16.40 -10.46
C PRO A 274 -13.03 16.17 -9.14
N GLY A 275 -13.50 15.20 -8.34
CA GLY A 275 -12.92 14.88 -7.03
C GLY A 275 -11.43 14.52 -7.05
N HIS A 276 -10.90 14.03 -8.18
CA HIS A 276 -9.47 13.67 -8.34
C HIS A 276 -8.53 14.88 -8.25
N LEU A 277 -9.02 16.11 -8.48
CA LEU A 277 -8.20 17.30 -8.24
C LEU A 277 -7.85 17.46 -6.75
N PHE A 278 -8.69 16.95 -5.85
CA PHE A 278 -8.59 17.11 -4.39
C PHE A 278 -7.91 15.93 -3.69
N THR A 279 -7.53 14.88 -4.42
CA THR A 279 -6.73 13.77 -3.90
C THR A 279 -6.02 13.03 -5.03
N ARG A 280 -4.74 12.72 -4.81
CA ARG A 280 -3.96 11.88 -5.74
C ARG A 280 -4.28 10.40 -5.65
N LEU A 281 -5.19 9.99 -4.75
CA LEU A 281 -5.65 8.60 -4.68
C LEU A 281 -6.73 8.29 -5.72
N ALA A 282 -7.55 9.28 -6.08
CA ALA A 282 -8.63 9.04 -7.01
C ALA A 282 -8.09 8.98 -8.45
N PRO A 283 -8.67 8.09 -9.29
CA PRO A 283 -8.32 8.04 -10.71
C PRO A 283 -8.75 9.34 -11.40
N ALA A 284 -7.89 9.87 -12.27
CA ALA A 284 -8.27 10.89 -13.25
C ALA A 284 -9.07 10.26 -14.41
N GLU A 285 -8.69 9.03 -14.78
CA GLU A 285 -9.29 8.20 -15.82
C GLU A 285 -9.51 6.80 -15.25
N GLY A 286 -10.60 6.12 -15.63
CA GLY A 286 -10.86 4.73 -15.25
C GLY A 286 -12.33 4.43 -14.92
N TRP A 287 -12.52 3.32 -14.22
CA TRP A 287 -13.77 2.58 -13.96
C TRP A 287 -14.91 3.39 -13.36
N GLN A 288 -14.59 4.34 -12.49
CA GLN A 288 -15.57 5.19 -11.81
C GLN A 288 -14.98 6.59 -11.66
N PRO A 289 -15.32 7.54 -12.57
CA PRO A 289 -14.95 8.93 -12.36
C PRO A 289 -15.56 9.40 -11.03
N GLY A 290 -14.72 9.98 -10.17
CA GLY A 290 -15.16 10.47 -8.86
C GLY A 290 -16.23 11.57 -8.99
N PRO A 291 -17.08 11.78 -7.97
CA PRO A 291 -18.14 12.78 -8.04
C PRO A 291 -17.56 14.18 -8.27
N LEU A 292 -18.37 15.03 -8.91
CA LEU A 292 -18.11 16.46 -8.93
C LEU A 292 -18.31 17.03 -7.52
N VAL A 293 -17.42 17.94 -7.12
CA VAL A 293 -17.50 18.61 -5.83
C VAL A 293 -17.55 20.12 -5.99
N ARG A 294 -18.35 20.77 -5.14
CA ARG A 294 -18.45 22.23 -5.07
C ARG A 294 -17.14 22.84 -4.57
N THR A 295 -16.56 23.73 -5.34
CA THR A 295 -15.27 24.39 -5.04
C THR A 295 -15.23 25.82 -5.60
N ARG A 296 -14.04 26.43 -5.63
CA ARG A 296 -13.77 27.75 -6.21
C ARG A 296 -12.85 27.62 -7.43
N PRO A 297 -12.91 28.54 -8.42
CA PRO A 297 -12.07 28.50 -9.62
C PRO A 297 -10.57 28.36 -9.33
N GLU A 298 -10.08 29.00 -8.27
CA GLU A 298 -8.67 28.95 -7.85
C GLU A 298 -8.21 27.51 -7.63
N PHE A 299 -9.07 26.67 -7.03
CA PHE A 299 -8.80 25.26 -6.76
C PHE A 299 -8.97 24.35 -7.97
N THR A 300 -9.30 24.87 -9.15
CA THR A 300 -9.34 24.10 -10.41
C THR A 300 -8.04 24.22 -11.19
N THR A 301 -7.13 25.10 -10.76
CA THR A 301 -5.85 25.35 -11.41
C THR A 301 -4.98 24.09 -11.44
N ARG A 302 -4.34 23.86 -12.59
CA ARG A 302 -3.36 22.80 -12.81
C ARG A 302 -2.10 23.04 -12.00
N LEU A 303 -1.65 22.03 -11.27
CA LEU A 303 -0.39 22.11 -10.51
C LEU A 303 0.76 21.39 -11.25
N PRO A 304 2.01 21.88 -11.11
CA PRO A 304 3.16 21.30 -11.80
C PRO A 304 3.54 19.89 -11.33
N ASP A 305 3.05 19.46 -10.16
CA ASP A 305 3.33 18.17 -9.52
C ASP A 305 2.24 17.10 -9.79
N GLU A 306 1.31 17.39 -10.69
CA GLU A 306 0.26 16.47 -11.12
C GLU A 306 0.76 15.49 -12.19
N VAL A 307 0.76 14.21 -11.84
CA VAL A 307 0.89 13.11 -12.80
C VAL A 307 -0.44 12.96 -13.54
N ARG A 308 -0.42 13.11 -14.86
CA ARG A 308 -1.62 13.09 -15.72
C ARG A 308 -1.55 12.09 -16.88
N PHE A 309 -0.46 11.36 -16.99
CA PHE A 309 -0.38 10.24 -17.94
C PHE A 309 -1.03 9.00 -17.31
N PRO A 310 -1.59 8.10 -18.13
CA PRO A 310 -2.15 6.86 -17.65
C PRO A 310 -1.06 5.97 -17.05
N ILE A 311 -1.42 5.18 -16.04
CA ILE A 311 -0.51 4.20 -15.43
C ILE A 311 -1.20 2.84 -15.36
N ASP A 312 -0.60 1.85 -16.01
CA ASP A 312 -1.03 0.46 -15.94
C ASP A 312 -0.22 -0.33 -14.93
N VAL A 313 -0.69 -1.55 -14.63
CA VAL A 313 0.05 -2.54 -13.86
C VAL A 313 0.21 -3.81 -14.69
N VAL A 314 1.41 -4.39 -14.67
CA VAL A 314 1.70 -5.71 -15.25
C VAL A 314 2.07 -6.67 -14.11
N TYR A 315 1.37 -7.80 -14.04
CA TYR A 315 1.71 -8.94 -13.19
C TYR A 315 2.25 -10.07 -14.03
N THR A 316 3.21 -10.81 -13.47
CA THR A 316 3.59 -12.15 -13.94
C THR A 316 3.10 -13.18 -12.95
N TRP A 317 2.49 -14.26 -13.44
CA TRP A 317 1.99 -15.34 -12.58
C TRP A 317 1.87 -16.66 -13.33
N VAL A 318 2.13 -17.76 -12.63
CA VAL A 318 1.86 -19.13 -13.10
C VAL A 318 1.27 -19.96 -11.95
N ASP A 319 0.42 -20.92 -12.28
CA ASP A 319 -0.04 -21.97 -11.37
C ASP A 319 0.91 -23.17 -11.43
N GLY A 320 1.76 -23.33 -10.43
CA GLY A 320 2.64 -24.49 -10.34
C GLY A 320 1.90 -25.81 -10.10
N ALA A 321 0.62 -25.77 -9.72
CA ALA A 321 -0.20 -26.97 -9.53
C ALA A 321 -0.88 -27.44 -10.81
N ASP A 322 -0.85 -26.67 -11.90
CA ASP A 322 -1.44 -27.03 -13.18
C ASP A 322 -0.75 -28.29 -13.77
N PRO A 323 -1.49 -29.40 -13.95
CA PRO A 323 -0.93 -30.63 -14.51
C PRO A 323 -0.33 -30.45 -15.91
N ALA A 324 -0.95 -29.65 -16.78
CA ALA A 324 -0.46 -29.43 -18.13
C ALA A 324 0.87 -28.68 -18.12
N TRP A 325 0.98 -27.65 -17.28
CA TRP A 325 2.22 -26.92 -17.05
C TRP A 325 3.33 -27.81 -16.48
N ARG A 326 3.01 -28.64 -15.47
CA ARG A 326 3.94 -29.59 -14.86
C ARG A 326 4.45 -30.63 -15.85
N SER A 327 3.58 -31.16 -16.71
CA SER A 327 3.97 -32.10 -17.77
C SER A 327 4.93 -31.45 -18.76
N ARG A 328 4.60 -30.26 -19.30
CA ARG A 328 5.50 -29.51 -20.21
C ARG A 328 6.86 -29.23 -19.59
N ARG A 329 6.90 -28.91 -18.28
CA ARG A 329 8.15 -28.68 -17.56
C ARG A 329 8.94 -29.98 -17.35
N ALA A 330 8.26 -31.06 -16.97
CA ALA A 330 8.87 -32.36 -16.71
C ALA A 330 9.49 -32.96 -17.97
N GLU A 331 8.73 -32.95 -19.09
CA GLU A 331 9.21 -33.37 -20.42
C GLU A 331 10.51 -32.64 -20.77
N TRP A 332 10.57 -31.32 -20.57
CA TRP A 332 11.80 -30.58 -20.87
C TRP A 332 12.96 -30.85 -19.92
N THR A 333 12.70 -31.03 -18.63
CA THR A 333 13.76 -31.40 -17.71
C THR A 333 14.28 -32.83 -17.95
N ALA A 334 13.51 -33.68 -18.63
CA ALA A 334 13.87 -35.07 -18.95
C ALA A 334 14.57 -35.22 -20.30
N ASP A 335 14.22 -34.43 -21.32
CA ASP A 335 14.69 -34.58 -22.71
C ASP A 335 16.08 -34.00 -23.01
N GLY A 336 16.85 -33.56 -22.00
CA GLY A 336 18.31 -33.48 -22.09
C GLY A 336 18.94 -32.30 -22.85
N ASP A 337 18.18 -31.34 -23.39
CA ASP A 337 18.77 -30.11 -23.99
C ASP A 337 19.39 -29.17 -22.94
N ASP A 338 19.14 -29.42 -21.65
CA ASP A 338 19.81 -28.83 -20.48
C ASP A 338 20.29 -29.96 -19.54
N ALA A 339 21.17 -30.84 -20.02
CA ALA A 339 21.70 -32.03 -19.31
C ALA A 339 22.34 -31.76 -17.91
N ALA A 340 22.44 -30.51 -17.47
CA ALA A 340 22.94 -30.12 -16.14
C ALA A 340 21.84 -29.82 -15.11
N GLY A 341 20.57 -29.77 -15.51
CA GLY A 341 19.48 -29.30 -14.64
C GLY A 341 19.60 -27.82 -14.25
N PRO A 342 18.74 -27.30 -13.36
CA PRO A 342 18.85 -25.93 -12.86
C PRO A 342 20.23 -25.70 -12.25
N TYR A 343 20.98 -24.72 -12.77
CA TYR A 343 22.39 -24.51 -12.38
C TYR A 343 22.58 -24.16 -10.88
N HIS A 344 21.50 -23.85 -10.17
CA HIS A 344 21.49 -23.53 -8.74
C HIS A 344 20.22 -24.06 -8.05
N GLU A 345 20.34 -24.54 -6.81
CA GLU A 345 19.22 -25.08 -6.00
C GLU A 345 18.00 -24.13 -5.91
N GLN A 346 18.25 -22.85 -5.62
CA GLN A 346 17.19 -21.83 -5.67
C GLN A 346 16.51 -21.72 -7.04
N ALA A 347 17.16 -22.00 -8.16
CA ALA A 347 16.53 -22.05 -9.48
C ALA A 347 15.65 -23.29 -9.68
N ALA A 348 15.96 -24.38 -8.98
CA ALA A 348 15.21 -25.64 -8.99
C ALA A 348 13.95 -25.62 -8.10
N ASN A 349 13.94 -24.74 -7.08
CA ASN A 349 13.01 -24.79 -5.95
C ASN A 349 11.53 -24.72 -6.38
N GLU A 350 10.77 -25.78 -6.06
CA GLU A 350 9.32 -25.90 -6.29
C GLU A 350 8.50 -24.83 -5.57
N ALA A 351 9.00 -24.30 -4.44
CA ALA A 351 8.35 -23.22 -3.69
C ALA A 351 8.16 -21.93 -4.51
N ARG A 352 8.93 -21.77 -5.60
CA ARG A 352 8.78 -20.66 -6.56
C ARG A 352 7.49 -20.72 -7.38
N TYR A 353 6.86 -21.89 -7.46
CA TYR A 353 5.63 -22.10 -8.22
C TYR A 353 4.43 -22.42 -7.30
N ALA A 354 4.64 -22.43 -5.98
CA ALA A 354 3.60 -22.71 -5.01
C ALA A 354 2.61 -21.53 -4.91
N ASN A 355 1.36 -21.79 -5.28
CA ASN A 355 0.27 -20.82 -5.19
C ASN A 355 -0.36 -20.84 -3.77
N ARG A 356 -0.30 -19.72 -3.07
CA ARG A 356 -0.92 -19.48 -1.74
C ARG A 356 -1.97 -18.37 -1.80
N ASP A 357 -2.59 -18.16 -2.97
CA ASP A 357 -3.47 -17.03 -3.28
C ASP A 357 -2.77 -15.65 -3.22
N GLU A 358 -1.44 -15.56 -3.27
CA GLU A 358 -0.69 -14.29 -3.18
C GLU A 358 -1.17 -13.29 -4.23
N LEU A 359 -1.30 -13.70 -5.50
CA LEU A 359 -1.82 -12.86 -6.58
C LEU A 359 -3.18 -12.24 -6.24
N ARG A 360 -4.11 -13.03 -5.69
CA ARG A 360 -5.45 -12.57 -5.30
C ARG A 360 -5.35 -11.43 -4.28
N TYR A 361 -4.54 -11.61 -3.25
CA TYR A 361 -4.34 -10.60 -2.23
C TYR A 361 -3.52 -9.40 -2.72
N SER A 362 -2.60 -9.60 -3.65
CA SER A 362 -1.87 -8.51 -4.30
C SER A 362 -2.83 -7.62 -5.10
N LEU A 363 -3.76 -8.20 -5.87
CA LEU A 363 -4.82 -7.46 -6.57
C LEU A 363 -5.77 -6.75 -5.60
N ARG A 364 -6.13 -7.35 -4.46
CA ARG A 364 -6.86 -6.64 -3.39
C ARG A 364 -6.06 -5.46 -2.86
N SER A 365 -4.75 -5.61 -2.69
CA SER A 365 -3.88 -4.52 -2.23
C SER A 365 -3.87 -3.35 -3.20
N LEU A 366 -3.86 -3.60 -4.51
CA LEU A 366 -4.01 -2.58 -5.55
C LEU A 366 -5.37 -1.88 -5.45
N HIS A 367 -6.46 -2.64 -5.41
CA HIS A 367 -7.80 -2.08 -5.29
C HIS A 367 -7.94 -1.16 -4.07
N MET A 368 -7.35 -1.56 -2.93
CA MET A 368 -7.41 -0.78 -1.70
C MET A 368 -6.49 0.44 -1.69
N TYR A 369 -5.30 0.35 -2.29
CA TYR A 369 -4.21 1.29 -2.03
C TYR A 369 -3.65 2.03 -3.26
N ALA A 370 -4.01 1.61 -4.47
CA ALA A 370 -3.69 2.29 -5.72
C ALA A 370 -4.90 2.36 -6.69
N PRO A 371 -6.05 2.93 -6.28
CA PRO A 371 -7.25 2.97 -7.14
C PRO A 371 -7.14 3.93 -8.34
N TRP A 372 -5.98 4.56 -8.54
CA TRP A 372 -5.64 5.41 -9.68
C TRP A 372 -5.08 4.62 -10.89
N VAL A 373 -4.85 3.32 -10.73
CA VAL A 373 -4.42 2.43 -11.83
C VAL A 373 -5.49 2.40 -12.92
N ARG A 374 -5.07 2.58 -14.18
CA ARG A 374 -5.94 2.56 -15.35
C ARG A 374 -6.36 1.13 -15.70
N HIS A 375 -5.38 0.27 -15.96
CA HIS A 375 -5.57 -1.10 -16.42
C HIS A 375 -4.58 -2.08 -15.79
N ILE A 376 -4.97 -3.35 -15.67
CA ILE A 376 -4.12 -4.43 -15.18
C ILE A 376 -3.91 -5.45 -16.30
N TYR A 377 -2.67 -5.84 -16.55
CA TYR A 377 -2.30 -6.95 -17.42
C TYR A 377 -1.76 -8.09 -16.56
N LEU A 378 -2.36 -9.26 -16.69
CA LEU A 378 -1.92 -10.47 -16.01
C LEU A 378 -1.29 -11.41 -17.04
N VAL A 379 0.04 -11.45 -17.06
CA VAL A 379 0.83 -12.28 -17.98
C VAL A 379 0.95 -13.69 -17.41
N THR A 380 0.49 -14.69 -18.17
CA THR A 380 0.43 -16.10 -17.75
C THR A 380 0.85 -17.08 -18.84
N ASP A 381 1.04 -18.35 -18.46
CA ASP A 381 1.33 -19.46 -19.38
C ASP A 381 0.06 -20.24 -19.75
N ASP A 382 -0.87 -19.61 -20.49
CA ASP A 382 -2.18 -20.19 -20.88
C ASP A 382 -3.10 -20.51 -19.70
N GLN A 383 -3.01 -19.71 -18.64
CA GLN A 383 -3.70 -19.94 -17.38
C GLN A 383 -4.57 -18.76 -16.97
N VAL A 384 -5.73 -19.06 -16.39
CA VAL A 384 -6.63 -18.07 -15.78
C VAL A 384 -6.96 -18.52 -14.36
N PRO A 385 -6.64 -17.72 -13.31
CA PRO A 385 -7.00 -18.08 -11.95
C PRO A 385 -8.53 -18.31 -11.81
N PRO A 386 -8.99 -19.39 -11.17
CA PRO A 386 -10.41 -19.76 -11.15
C PRO A 386 -11.31 -18.76 -10.42
N TRP A 387 -10.74 -17.95 -9.52
CA TRP A 387 -11.43 -16.88 -8.80
C TRP A 387 -11.51 -15.56 -9.59
N LEU A 388 -10.74 -15.40 -10.67
CA LEU A 388 -10.61 -14.16 -11.42
C LEU A 388 -11.79 -13.96 -12.37
N ALA A 389 -12.40 -12.79 -12.33
CA ALA A 389 -13.37 -12.31 -13.31
C ALA A 389 -12.61 -11.75 -14.53
N SER A 390 -12.07 -12.64 -15.36
CA SER A 390 -11.24 -12.27 -16.52
C SER A 390 -11.96 -11.43 -17.58
N ALA A 391 -13.30 -11.43 -17.59
CA ALA A 391 -14.11 -10.57 -18.45
C ALA A 391 -14.33 -9.15 -17.87
N HIS A 392 -13.83 -8.86 -16.66
CA HIS A 392 -13.90 -7.51 -16.10
C HIS A 392 -13.02 -6.59 -16.95
N PRO A 393 -13.53 -5.47 -17.49
CA PRO A 393 -12.81 -4.79 -18.57
C PRO A 393 -11.56 -3.99 -18.11
N GLY A 394 -11.16 -4.14 -16.85
CA GLY A 394 -10.02 -3.48 -16.19
C GLY A 394 -8.86 -4.42 -15.92
N ILE A 395 -9.00 -5.66 -16.38
CA ILE A 395 -7.94 -6.62 -16.42
C ILE A 395 -7.94 -7.33 -17.78
N THR A 396 -6.76 -7.55 -18.35
CA THR A 396 -6.55 -8.41 -19.50
C THR A 396 -5.61 -9.53 -19.09
N VAL A 397 -6.00 -10.77 -19.32
CA VAL A 397 -5.08 -11.90 -19.22
C VAL A 397 -4.34 -11.98 -20.54
N VAL A 398 -3.00 -11.96 -20.48
CA VAL A 398 -2.10 -11.96 -21.64
C VAL A 398 -1.32 -13.26 -21.61
N ASP A 399 -1.35 -14.01 -22.69
CA ASP A 399 -0.57 -15.23 -22.79
C ASP A 399 0.88 -14.90 -23.16
N HIS A 400 1.84 -15.73 -22.75
CA HIS A 400 3.22 -15.62 -23.21
C HIS A 400 3.33 -15.56 -24.75
N ARG A 401 2.51 -16.32 -25.48
CA ARG A 401 2.45 -16.33 -26.95
C ARG A 401 2.09 -14.97 -27.55
N ASP A 402 1.39 -14.12 -26.80
CA ASP A 402 0.97 -12.79 -27.28
C ASP A 402 2.10 -11.76 -27.23
N ILE A 403 3.19 -12.03 -26.48
CA ILE A 403 4.28 -11.08 -26.26
C ILE A 403 5.65 -11.56 -26.76
N PHE A 404 5.79 -12.83 -27.15
CA PHE A 404 7.02 -13.39 -27.72
C PHE A 404 6.95 -13.44 -29.25
N ASP A 405 7.87 -12.75 -29.92
CA ASP A 405 7.92 -12.74 -31.40
C ASP A 405 8.41 -14.07 -32.01
N ASP A 406 9.23 -14.83 -31.27
CA ASP A 406 9.74 -16.15 -31.70
C ASP A 406 9.08 -17.26 -30.88
N PRO A 407 8.13 -18.02 -31.45
CA PRO A 407 7.45 -19.11 -30.76
C PRO A 407 8.41 -20.20 -30.27
N ARG A 408 9.61 -20.33 -30.84
CA ARG A 408 10.60 -21.33 -30.43
C ARG A 408 11.23 -21.03 -29.06
N ALA A 409 11.11 -19.79 -28.58
CA ALA A 409 11.50 -19.41 -27.22
C ALA A 409 10.51 -19.93 -26.15
N LEU A 410 9.35 -20.45 -26.57
CA LEU A 410 8.34 -21.01 -25.69
C LEU A 410 8.31 -22.55 -25.77
N PRO A 411 7.85 -23.25 -24.70
CA PRO A 411 7.53 -22.69 -23.38
C PRO A 411 8.81 -22.26 -22.64
N THR A 412 8.67 -21.23 -21.78
CA THR A 412 9.72 -20.84 -20.84
C THR A 412 9.19 -20.86 -19.41
N PHE A 413 10.02 -21.33 -18.49
CA PHE A 413 9.81 -21.35 -17.05
C PHE A 413 10.72 -20.33 -16.35
N ASN A 414 11.36 -19.46 -17.12
CA ASN A 414 12.26 -18.43 -16.63
C ASN A 414 11.54 -17.07 -16.55
N SER A 415 11.29 -16.61 -15.32
CA SER A 415 10.76 -15.26 -15.08
C SER A 415 11.60 -14.16 -15.74
N GLN A 416 12.92 -14.30 -15.81
CA GLN A 416 13.77 -13.29 -16.46
C GLN A 416 13.55 -13.24 -17.97
N ALA A 417 13.30 -14.39 -18.61
CA ALA A 417 12.94 -14.46 -20.02
C ALA A 417 11.58 -13.78 -20.28
N ILE A 418 10.55 -14.12 -19.50
CA ILE A 418 9.21 -13.51 -19.61
C ILE A 418 9.29 -12.00 -19.38
N GLU A 419 10.05 -11.57 -18.36
CA GLU A 419 10.29 -10.18 -18.01
C GLU A 419 10.93 -9.37 -19.14
N THR A 420 11.69 -10.01 -20.05
CA THR A 420 12.24 -9.29 -21.21
C THR A 420 11.14 -8.77 -22.15
N ARG A 421 9.98 -9.44 -22.20
CA ARG A 421 8.95 -9.20 -23.23
C ARG A 421 7.77 -8.34 -22.79
N LEU A 422 7.72 -7.89 -21.53
CA LEU A 422 6.54 -7.19 -20.98
C LEU A 422 6.17 -5.90 -21.71
N HIS A 423 7.11 -5.17 -22.33
CA HIS A 423 6.81 -3.94 -23.07
C HIS A 423 6.18 -4.16 -24.46
N HIS A 424 6.04 -5.42 -24.87
CA HIS A 424 5.36 -5.83 -26.10
C HIS A 424 3.86 -6.08 -25.92
N ILE A 425 3.35 -6.02 -24.68
CA ILE A 425 1.91 -6.10 -24.41
C ILE A 425 1.18 -5.00 -25.19
N ASP A 426 0.18 -5.40 -25.99
CA ASP A 426 -0.63 -4.44 -26.75
C ASP A 426 -1.51 -3.58 -25.83
N GLY A 427 -1.64 -2.30 -26.17
CA GLY A 427 -2.35 -1.30 -25.37
C GLY A 427 -1.64 -0.81 -24.10
N LEU A 428 -0.50 -1.41 -23.71
CA LEU A 428 0.24 -1.03 -22.50
C LEU A 428 0.69 0.44 -22.55
N ALA A 429 0.38 1.18 -21.48
CA ALA A 429 0.77 2.58 -21.31
C ALA A 429 2.30 2.77 -21.34
N GLU A 430 2.73 3.96 -21.77
CA GLU A 430 4.15 4.36 -21.69
C GLU A 430 4.69 4.29 -20.25
N HIS A 431 3.85 4.55 -19.24
CA HIS A 431 4.18 4.44 -17.82
C HIS A 431 3.40 3.31 -17.19
N PHE A 432 4.10 2.37 -16.55
CA PHE A 432 3.43 1.25 -15.88
C PHE A 432 4.23 0.78 -14.66
N LEU A 433 3.56 0.06 -13.77
CA LEU A 433 4.20 -0.64 -12.66
C LEU A 433 4.29 -2.13 -12.96
N TYR A 434 5.47 -2.72 -12.80
CA TYR A 434 5.63 -4.17 -12.77
C TYR A 434 5.53 -4.70 -11.33
N PHE A 435 4.74 -5.74 -11.15
CA PHE A 435 4.59 -6.49 -9.91
C PHE A 435 4.90 -7.98 -10.15
N ASN A 436 5.67 -8.57 -9.24
CA ASN A 436 5.55 -9.99 -8.97
C ASN A 436 4.29 -10.21 -8.09
N ASP A 437 3.73 -11.42 -8.16
CA ASP A 437 2.56 -11.83 -7.38
C ASP A 437 2.79 -11.81 -5.85
N ASP A 438 4.05 -11.98 -5.41
CA ASP A 438 4.48 -11.94 -4.01
C ASP A 438 4.70 -10.52 -3.43
N VAL A 439 4.48 -9.47 -4.23
CA VAL A 439 4.60 -8.06 -3.83
C VAL A 439 3.22 -7.47 -3.53
N PHE A 440 3.10 -6.80 -2.38
CA PHE A 440 1.85 -6.20 -1.91
C PHE A 440 2.02 -4.73 -1.58
N LEU A 441 0.97 -3.93 -1.82
CA LEU A 441 0.85 -2.60 -1.23
C LEU A 441 0.37 -2.72 0.22
N GLY A 442 1.07 -2.08 1.17
CA GLY A 442 0.76 -2.16 2.60
C GLY A 442 -0.10 -0.99 3.14
N SER A 443 -0.16 0.10 2.39
CA SER A 443 -0.89 1.33 2.74
C SER A 443 -1.12 2.17 1.48
N PRO A 444 -2.03 3.17 1.51
CA PRO A 444 -2.30 4.01 0.34
C PRO A 444 -1.03 4.62 -0.26
N VAL A 445 -0.91 4.50 -1.59
CA VAL A 445 0.14 5.08 -2.41
C VAL A 445 -0.47 5.94 -3.51
N THR A 446 0.32 6.88 -4.03
CA THR A 446 -0.07 7.82 -5.08
C THR A 446 0.83 7.64 -6.30
N PRO A 447 0.43 8.09 -7.51
CA PRO A 447 1.32 8.07 -8.68
C PRO A 447 2.69 8.70 -8.40
N GLN A 448 2.71 9.76 -7.57
CA GLN A 448 3.92 10.48 -7.18
C GLN A 448 4.88 9.67 -6.31
N ASP A 449 4.47 8.53 -5.74
CA ASP A 449 5.39 7.62 -5.08
C ASP A 449 6.30 6.90 -6.08
N PHE A 450 5.88 6.79 -7.34
CA PHE A 450 6.52 5.99 -8.40
C PHE A 450 7.03 6.83 -9.59
N PHE A 451 6.41 7.98 -9.84
CA PHE A 451 6.75 8.84 -10.96
C PHE A 451 6.88 10.31 -10.53
N LEU A 452 7.62 11.08 -11.30
CA LEU A 452 7.55 12.54 -11.29
C LEU A 452 6.55 13.00 -12.37
N ALA A 453 5.94 14.17 -12.18
CA ALA A 453 4.94 14.72 -13.11
C ALA A 453 5.49 15.00 -14.51
N ASN A 454 6.81 15.15 -14.65
CA ASN A 454 7.51 15.28 -15.93
C ASN A 454 7.78 13.93 -16.62
N GLY A 455 7.29 12.81 -16.09
CA GLY A 455 7.38 11.48 -16.69
C GLY A 455 8.60 10.66 -16.28
N MET A 456 9.48 11.15 -15.41
CA MET A 456 10.60 10.36 -14.89
C MET A 456 10.11 9.27 -13.93
N THR A 457 10.74 8.09 -13.96
CA THR A 457 10.44 7.00 -13.03
C THR A 457 11.23 7.14 -11.73
N LYS A 458 10.75 6.51 -10.66
CA LYS A 458 11.44 6.38 -9.39
C LYS A 458 11.83 4.94 -9.13
N PHE A 459 13.02 4.74 -8.60
CA PHE A 459 13.51 3.42 -8.21
C PHE A 459 14.03 3.42 -6.77
N PHE A 460 14.02 2.23 -6.15
CA PHE A 460 14.24 2.11 -4.70
C PHE A 460 15.45 1.23 -4.41
N LEU A 461 16.56 1.86 -4.02
CA LEU A 461 17.80 1.16 -3.70
C LEU A 461 17.67 0.29 -2.45
N SER A 462 18.29 -0.90 -2.50
CA SER A 462 18.51 -1.77 -1.36
C SER A 462 19.89 -1.54 -0.76
N ARG A 463 20.06 -1.93 0.51
CA ARG A 463 21.38 -2.00 1.15
C ARG A 463 22.13 -3.28 0.76
N ALA A 464 21.45 -4.24 0.12
CA ALA A 464 22.07 -5.43 -0.41
C ALA A 464 22.97 -5.08 -1.61
N LEU A 465 24.15 -5.70 -1.66
CA LEU A 465 25.14 -5.45 -2.69
C LEU A 465 25.07 -6.53 -3.78
N ILE A 466 25.43 -6.14 -5.00
CA ILE A 466 25.76 -7.06 -6.09
C ILE A 466 27.22 -7.47 -5.89
N PRO A 467 27.56 -8.77 -5.72
CA PRO A 467 28.94 -9.19 -5.52
C PRO A 467 29.86 -8.68 -6.62
N LEU A 468 31.08 -8.28 -6.26
CA LEU A 468 32.10 -7.83 -7.22
C LEU A 468 32.73 -9.04 -7.94
N GLY A 469 33.32 -8.78 -9.10
CA GLY A 469 33.92 -9.80 -9.97
C GLY A 469 32.96 -10.38 -11.01
N PRO A 470 33.48 -11.25 -11.91
CA PRO A 470 32.70 -11.87 -12.96
C PRO A 470 31.64 -12.83 -12.42
N THR A 471 30.70 -13.23 -13.28
CA THR A 471 29.71 -14.27 -12.98
C THR A 471 30.39 -15.61 -12.72
N HIS A 472 29.83 -16.37 -11.79
CA HIS A 472 30.29 -17.70 -11.41
C HIS A 472 29.08 -18.65 -11.36
N PRO A 473 29.21 -19.95 -11.75
CA PRO A 473 28.10 -20.90 -11.69
C PRO A 473 27.46 -21.04 -10.29
N GLY A 474 28.24 -20.85 -9.22
CA GLY A 474 27.72 -20.81 -7.85
C GLY A 474 26.99 -19.53 -7.44
N ASP A 475 26.85 -18.54 -8.33
CA ASP A 475 26.09 -17.32 -8.03
C ASP A 475 24.59 -17.63 -7.98
N VAL A 476 23.94 -17.20 -6.90
CA VAL A 476 22.48 -17.16 -6.86
C VAL A 476 21.94 -16.35 -8.06
N PRO A 477 20.81 -16.75 -8.68
CA PRO A 477 20.32 -16.13 -9.92
C PRO A 477 20.23 -14.61 -9.93
N VAL A 478 19.76 -14.01 -8.83
CA VAL A 478 19.67 -12.55 -8.71
C VAL A 478 21.05 -11.86 -8.69
N SER A 479 22.08 -12.55 -8.20
CA SER A 479 23.45 -12.01 -8.18
C SER A 479 24.13 -12.16 -9.54
N ALA A 480 23.94 -13.30 -10.23
CA ALA A 480 24.44 -13.50 -11.59
C ALA A 480 23.87 -12.42 -12.55
N ALA A 481 22.54 -12.26 -12.54
CA ALA A 481 21.88 -11.23 -13.34
C ALA A 481 22.31 -9.80 -13.00
N GLY A 482 22.54 -9.51 -11.70
CA GLY A 482 23.08 -8.23 -11.27
C GLY A 482 24.50 -7.96 -11.79
N LYS A 483 25.35 -8.99 -11.88
CA LYS A 483 26.70 -8.87 -12.46
C LYS A 483 26.65 -8.68 -13.97
N ASN A 484 25.77 -9.40 -14.68
CA ASN A 484 25.56 -9.21 -16.12
C ASN A 484 25.08 -7.79 -16.42
N ASN A 485 24.05 -7.32 -15.71
CA ASN A 485 23.57 -5.94 -15.84
C ASN A 485 24.67 -4.91 -15.59
N ARG A 486 25.51 -5.13 -14.56
CA ARG A 486 26.66 -4.25 -14.30
C ARG A 486 27.59 -4.19 -15.50
N ALA A 487 27.99 -5.34 -16.05
CA ALA A 487 28.91 -5.37 -17.18
C ALA A 487 28.37 -4.59 -18.39
N LEU A 488 27.07 -4.69 -18.67
CA LEU A 488 26.43 -3.91 -19.74
C LEU A 488 26.49 -2.40 -19.48
N LEU A 489 26.19 -1.98 -18.24
CA LEU A 489 26.18 -0.58 -17.86
C LEU A 489 27.60 0.02 -17.77
N GLU A 490 28.57 -0.76 -17.31
CA GLU A 490 29.99 -0.38 -17.33
C GLU A 490 30.50 -0.21 -18.76
N GLY A 491 30.20 -1.17 -19.64
CA GLY A 491 30.57 -1.07 -21.06
C GLY A 491 29.96 0.14 -21.76
N ARG A 492 28.71 0.48 -21.45
CA ARG A 492 27.99 1.57 -22.12
C ARG A 492 28.26 2.97 -21.55
N PHE A 493 28.38 3.08 -20.23
CA PHE A 493 28.41 4.36 -19.50
C PHE A 493 29.67 4.56 -18.64
N GLY A 494 30.58 3.58 -18.59
CA GLY A 494 31.78 3.65 -17.75
C GLY A 494 31.49 3.69 -16.24
N THR A 495 30.30 3.25 -15.81
CA THR A 495 29.84 3.35 -14.41
C THR A 495 29.56 1.98 -13.79
N THR A 496 30.19 1.72 -12.64
CA THR A 496 29.97 0.49 -11.87
C THR A 496 28.78 0.60 -10.92
N VAL A 497 27.75 -0.22 -11.15
CA VAL A 497 26.62 -0.35 -10.21
C VAL A 497 26.90 -1.38 -9.13
N THR A 498 26.69 -1.03 -7.86
CA THR A 498 27.05 -1.89 -6.71
C THR A 498 25.87 -2.35 -5.87
N GLN A 499 24.73 -1.65 -5.95
CA GLN A 499 23.57 -1.92 -5.11
C GLN A 499 22.48 -2.70 -5.86
N LYS A 500 21.83 -3.63 -5.17
CA LYS A 500 20.58 -4.23 -5.63
C LYS A 500 19.42 -3.24 -5.43
N LEU A 501 18.31 -3.48 -6.10
CA LEU A 501 17.06 -2.77 -5.84
C LEU A 501 16.22 -3.54 -4.82
N LYS A 502 15.29 -2.82 -4.17
CA LYS A 502 14.27 -3.45 -3.33
C LYS A 502 13.29 -4.22 -4.20
N HIS A 503 12.79 -5.34 -3.67
CA HIS A 503 11.75 -6.13 -4.32
C HIS A 503 10.37 -5.52 -4.05
N THR A 504 9.99 -4.58 -4.90
CA THR A 504 8.87 -3.62 -4.75
C THR A 504 8.20 -3.43 -6.11
N PRO A 505 7.04 -2.77 -6.19
CA PRO A 505 6.51 -2.37 -7.49
C PRO A 505 7.55 -1.54 -8.25
N HIS A 506 7.88 -1.97 -9.47
CA HIS A 506 8.90 -1.33 -10.29
C HIS A 506 8.24 -0.36 -11.26
N ALA A 507 8.58 0.93 -11.16
CA ALA A 507 8.07 1.96 -12.06
C ALA A 507 8.88 1.97 -13.37
N LEU A 508 8.22 1.69 -14.48
CA LEU A 508 8.87 1.43 -15.76
C LEU A 508 8.35 2.36 -16.86
N ARG A 509 9.18 2.54 -17.88
CA ARG A 509 8.80 3.17 -19.14
C ARG A 509 8.90 2.18 -20.28
N ARG A 510 7.83 2.03 -21.05
CA ARG A 510 7.76 1.12 -22.20
C ARG A 510 8.86 1.46 -23.21
N SER A 511 9.02 2.74 -23.55
CA SER A 511 10.06 3.21 -24.47
C SER A 511 11.49 2.91 -24.00
N VAL A 512 11.77 2.94 -22.69
CA VAL A 512 13.10 2.65 -22.15
C VAL A 512 13.41 1.15 -22.26
N LEU A 513 12.44 0.28 -22.01
CA LEU A 513 12.61 -1.16 -22.21
C LEU A 513 12.90 -1.49 -23.69
N ALA A 514 12.14 -0.89 -24.61
CA ALA A 514 12.36 -1.05 -26.05
C ALA A 514 13.71 -0.48 -26.53
N GLU A 515 14.25 0.53 -25.84
CA GLU A 515 15.60 1.03 -26.11
C GLU A 515 16.68 0.04 -25.63
N ILE A 516 16.52 -0.52 -24.43
CA ILE A 516 17.47 -1.51 -23.88
C ILE A 516 17.51 -2.77 -24.75
N GLU A 517 16.37 -3.23 -25.25
CA GLU A 517 16.28 -4.36 -26.20
C GLU A 517 17.11 -4.11 -27.47
N ARG A 518 17.08 -2.89 -28.02
CA ARG A 518 17.85 -2.51 -29.21
C ARG A 518 19.33 -2.29 -28.91
N GLU A 519 19.65 -1.77 -27.72
CA GLU A 519 21.03 -1.46 -27.32
C GLU A 519 21.84 -2.72 -26.99
N PHE A 520 21.21 -3.72 -26.35
CA PHE A 520 21.89 -4.95 -25.92
C PHE A 520 21.26 -6.22 -26.54
N PRO A 521 21.20 -6.33 -27.87
CA PRO A 521 20.42 -7.38 -28.54
C PRO A 521 20.93 -8.79 -28.24
N GLY A 522 22.24 -8.98 -28.04
CA GLY A 522 22.83 -10.28 -27.69
C GLY A 522 22.37 -10.80 -26.32
N PRO A 523 22.77 -10.14 -25.22
CA PRO A 523 22.35 -10.53 -23.86
C PRO A 523 20.83 -10.62 -23.69
N TYR A 524 20.09 -9.71 -24.34
CA TYR A 524 18.64 -9.72 -24.33
C TYR A 524 18.08 -10.99 -24.99
N ARG A 525 18.49 -11.31 -26.23
CA ARG A 525 18.03 -12.53 -26.94
C ARG A 525 18.44 -13.81 -26.21
N THR A 526 19.66 -13.86 -25.65
CA THR A 526 20.09 -14.99 -24.82
C THR A 526 19.14 -15.20 -23.65
N THR A 527 18.82 -14.14 -22.90
CA THR A 527 17.91 -14.25 -21.75
C THR A 527 16.49 -14.60 -22.18
N MET A 528 15.97 -13.98 -23.24
CA MET A 528 14.64 -14.26 -23.80
C MET A 528 14.49 -15.71 -24.23
N ALA A 529 15.53 -16.31 -24.83
CA ALA A 529 15.51 -17.71 -25.27
C ALA A 529 15.76 -18.73 -24.13
N SER A 530 16.21 -18.28 -22.95
CA SER A 530 16.44 -19.15 -21.80
C SER A 530 15.12 -19.74 -21.28
N ARG A 531 14.99 -21.07 -21.34
CA ARG A 531 13.79 -21.78 -20.85
C ARG A 531 13.76 -21.96 -19.33
N VAL A 532 14.92 -22.10 -18.71
CA VAL A 532 15.09 -22.05 -17.25
C VAL A 532 16.07 -20.94 -16.88
N ARG A 533 16.16 -20.59 -15.59
CA ARG A 533 17.11 -19.55 -15.16
C ARG A 533 18.53 -19.94 -15.54
N SER A 534 19.24 -19.03 -16.19
CA SER A 534 20.65 -19.17 -16.58
C SER A 534 21.54 -18.17 -15.84
N VAL A 535 22.81 -18.53 -15.69
CA VAL A 535 23.86 -17.63 -15.17
C VAL A 535 24.10 -16.43 -16.12
N SER A 536 23.73 -16.56 -17.40
CA SER A 536 23.82 -15.49 -18.42
C SER A 536 22.63 -14.54 -18.43
N ASP A 537 21.58 -14.80 -17.63
CA ASP A 537 20.36 -14.00 -17.66
C ASP A 537 20.62 -12.54 -17.24
N ILE A 538 19.83 -11.62 -17.79
CA ILE A 538 19.71 -10.24 -17.30
C ILE A 538 18.39 -10.06 -16.53
N SER A 539 18.43 -9.22 -15.48
CA SER A 539 17.21 -8.83 -14.76
C SER A 539 16.74 -7.46 -15.22
N LEU A 540 15.77 -7.45 -16.13
CA LEU A 540 15.41 -6.26 -16.90
C LEU A 540 14.51 -5.28 -16.11
N PRO A 541 13.21 -5.58 -15.83
CA PRO A 541 12.31 -4.74 -15.04
C PRO A 541 12.79 -4.44 -13.62
N SER A 542 13.43 -5.41 -12.98
CA SER A 542 13.79 -5.35 -11.56
C SER A 542 15.15 -4.69 -11.28
N ALA A 543 15.98 -4.47 -12.30
CA ALA A 543 17.29 -3.80 -12.12
C ALA A 543 17.79 -3.01 -13.33
N LEU A 544 18.02 -3.64 -14.50
CA LEU A 544 18.71 -3.02 -15.64
C LEU A 544 18.00 -1.74 -16.10
N HIS A 545 16.67 -1.78 -16.23
CA HIS A 545 15.86 -0.63 -16.61
C HIS A 545 16.13 0.59 -15.72
N HIS A 546 16.14 0.41 -14.40
CA HIS A 546 16.23 1.54 -13.46
C HIS A 546 17.57 2.25 -13.54
N TYR A 547 18.66 1.49 -13.61
CA TYR A 547 20.00 2.07 -13.74
C TYR A 547 20.22 2.67 -15.13
N TYR A 548 19.76 2.00 -16.20
CA TYR A 548 19.83 2.55 -17.55
C TYR A 548 19.04 3.86 -17.68
N ALA A 549 17.81 3.89 -17.16
CA ALA A 549 16.98 5.09 -17.12
C ALA A 549 17.63 6.20 -16.28
N PHE A 550 18.27 5.88 -15.16
CA PHE A 550 18.99 6.86 -14.34
C PHE A 550 20.19 7.46 -15.08
N LEU A 551 21.03 6.63 -15.67
CA LEU A 551 22.24 7.06 -16.41
C LEU A 551 21.92 7.83 -17.68
N THR A 552 20.69 7.74 -18.17
CA THR A 552 20.16 8.49 -19.31
C THR A 552 19.22 9.63 -18.91
N GLY A 553 19.16 10.02 -17.63
CA GLY A 553 18.41 11.19 -17.16
C GLY A 553 16.89 11.02 -17.13
N ARG A 554 16.39 9.79 -17.06
CA ARG A 554 14.95 9.43 -17.13
C ARG A 554 14.40 8.76 -15.87
N ALA A 555 15.24 8.51 -14.87
CA ALA A 555 14.84 8.01 -13.55
C ALA A 555 15.56 8.72 -12.41
N VAL A 556 15.00 8.67 -11.21
CA VAL A 556 15.63 9.17 -9.98
C VAL A 556 15.52 8.15 -8.82
N PRO A 557 16.53 8.05 -7.95
CA PRO A 557 16.42 7.26 -6.74
C PRO A 557 15.42 7.91 -5.78
N ALA A 558 14.63 7.09 -5.09
CA ALA A 558 13.67 7.54 -4.09
C ALA A 558 13.61 6.61 -2.87
N PRO A 559 13.12 7.09 -1.72
CA PRO A 559 12.80 6.23 -0.59
C PRO A 559 11.38 5.64 -0.74
N LEU A 560 11.24 4.36 -0.40
CA LEU A 560 9.95 3.69 -0.18
C LEU A 560 9.96 2.98 1.17
N ARG A 561 8.89 3.15 1.97
CA ARG A 561 8.71 2.42 3.24
C ARG A 561 8.39 0.95 2.96
N TYR A 562 9.44 0.15 2.90
CA TYR A 562 9.39 -1.26 2.50
C TYR A 562 9.81 -2.21 3.63
N ASP A 563 9.35 -3.47 3.58
CA ASP A 563 9.79 -4.57 4.44
C ASP A 563 9.76 -5.88 3.64
N TYR A 564 10.76 -6.74 3.83
CA TYR A 564 10.87 -8.05 3.19
C TYR A 564 10.67 -9.15 4.22
N PHE A 565 9.81 -10.11 3.93
CA PHE A 565 9.50 -11.23 4.81
C PHE A 565 9.93 -12.53 4.13
N ASP A 566 11.02 -13.07 4.64
CA ASP A 566 11.49 -14.42 4.32
C ASP A 566 10.77 -15.41 5.24
N LEU A 567 9.87 -16.22 4.69
CA LEU A 567 8.96 -17.06 5.47
C LEU A 567 9.67 -18.14 6.28
N ALA A 568 10.87 -18.54 5.84
CA ALA A 568 11.72 -19.50 6.54
C ALA A 568 12.36 -18.93 7.83
N GLN A 569 12.35 -17.60 8.04
CA GLN A 569 13.06 -17.00 9.17
C GLN A 569 12.31 -17.15 10.51
N PRO A 570 13.04 -17.41 11.61
CA PRO A 570 12.44 -17.39 12.95
C PRO A 570 11.82 -16.02 13.30
N GLY A 571 10.62 -16.03 13.87
CA GLY A 571 9.96 -14.82 14.39
C GLY A 571 9.09 -14.04 13.39
N ILE A 572 8.88 -14.56 12.18
CA ILE A 572 7.96 -14.00 11.18
C ILE A 572 6.55 -13.71 11.72
N PRO A 573 5.90 -14.59 12.53
CA PRO A 573 4.57 -14.30 13.08
C PRO A 573 4.50 -12.98 13.86
N ALA A 574 5.53 -12.65 14.65
CA ALA A 574 5.58 -11.40 15.42
C ALA A 574 5.78 -10.18 14.52
N ARG A 575 6.57 -10.31 13.43
CA ARG A 575 6.77 -9.24 12.45
C ARG A 575 5.49 -8.99 11.66
N LEU A 576 4.78 -10.04 11.22
CA LEU A 576 3.49 -9.94 10.53
C LEU A 576 2.41 -9.32 11.43
N ALA A 577 2.30 -9.75 12.69
CA ALA A 577 1.38 -9.13 13.65
C ALA A 577 1.68 -7.64 13.87
N ARG A 578 2.97 -7.25 13.90
CA ARG A 578 3.37 -5.84 13.97
C ARG A 578 2.98 -5.08 12.70
N LEU A 579 3.18 -5.68 11.52
CA LEU A 579 2.78 -5.09 10.24
C LEU A 579 1.26 -4.88 10.18
N LEU A 580 0.47 -5.90 10.54
CA LEU A 580 -1.01 -5.83 10.58
C LEU A 580 -1.51 -4.73 11.52
N ARG A 581 -0.88 -4.57 12.69
CA ARG A 581 -1.27 -3.54 13.66
C ARG A 581 -0.91 -2.12 13.21
N LEU A 582 0.25 -1.95 12.57
CA LEU A 582 0.78 -0.62 12.27
C LEU A 582 0.43 -0.13 10.87
N ARG A 583 0.28 -1.03 9.89
CA ARG A 583 -0.02 -0.73 8.46
C ARG A 583 0.79 0.44 7.91
N HIS A 584 2.07 0.52 8.28
CA HIS A 584 2.93 1.69 8.07
C HIS A 584 3.88 1.55 6.87
N ARG A 585 3.87 0.38 6.21
CA ARG A 585 4.68 0.09 5.02
C ARG A 585 3.87 0.40 3.77
N GLN A 586 4.48 1.06 2.79
CA GLN A 586 3.88 1.31 1.48
C GLN A 586 3.85 0.05 0.64
N ALA A 587 4.91 -0.75 0.71
CA ALA A 587 4.96 -2.07 0.08
C ALA A 587 5.65 -3.08 1.00
N PHE A 588 5.35 -4.36 0.80
CA PHE A 588 6.11 -5.47 1.38
C PHE A 588 6.06 -6.67 0.44
N CYS A 589 6.99 -7.59 0.62
CA CYS A 589 7.03 -8.85 -0.11
C CYS A 589 7.03 -10.02 0.87
N LEU A 590 6.31 -11.08 0.52
CA LEU A 590 6.31 -12.37 1.21
C LEU A 590 7.00 -13.39 0.30
N ASN A 591 8.28 -13.69 0.55
CA ASN A 591 9.02 -14.63 -0.29
C ASN A 591 9.43 -15.87 0.51
N ASP A 592 9.56 -16.98 -0.20
CA ASP A 592 9.99 -18.25 0.34
C ASP A 592 11.32 -18.67 -0.27
N THR A 593 12.38 -18.66 0.54
CA THR A 593 13.73 -18.96 0.05
C THR A 593 14.05 -20.45 0.10
N VAL A 594 13.41 -21.21 1.00
CA VAL A 594 13.62 -22.65 1.22
C VAL A 594 12.37 -23.21 1.92
N SER A 595 11.70 -24.20 1.31
CA SER A 595 10.60 -24.90 1.97
C SER A 595 10.43 -26.32 1.44
N CYS A 596 10.15 -27.25 2.36
CA CYS A 596 9.63 -28.59 2.06
C CYS A 596 8.09 -28.61 2.14
N GLU A 597 7.44 -29.69 1.71
CA GLU A 597 5.95 -29.81 1.75
C GLU A 597 5.36 -29.54 3.15
N ARG A 598 6.05 -29.95 4.22
CA ARG A 598 5.61 -29.69 5.60
C ARG A 598 5.68 -28.21 5.96
N ASP A 599 6.65 -27.46 5.43
CA ASP A 599 6.78 -26.03 5.65
C ASP A 599 5.63 -25.26 4.97
N LEU A 600 5.12 -25.76 3.83
CA LEU A 600 4.01 -25.13 3.11
C LEU A 600 2.71 -25.09 3.92
N ALA A 601 2.35 -26.18 4.60
CA ALA A 601 1.14 -26.23 5.43
C ALA A 601 1.20 -25.24 6.61
N ASP A 602 2.35 -25.17 7.29
CA ASP A 602 2.58 -24.23 8.39
C ASP A 602 2.60 -22.77 7.92
N GLN A 603 3.18 -22.51 6.74
CA GLN A 603 3.15 -21.20 6.10
C GLN A 603 1.72 -20.79 5.74
N LEU A 604 0.92 -21.67 5.14
CA LEU A 604 -0.48 -21.39 4.81
C LEU A 604 -1.30 -21.08 6.07
N ALA A 605 -1.12 -21.86 7.13
CA ALA A 605 -1.77 -21.64 8.42
C ALA A 605 -1.39 -20.29 9.07
N LEU A 606 -0.23 -19.73 8.72
CA LEU A 606 0.22 -18.41 9.17
C LEU A 606 -0.25 -17.27 8.25
N LEU A 607 -0.08 -17.44 6.93
CA LEU A 607 -0.26 -16.39 5.95
C LEU A 607 -1.72 -16.12 5.65
N ARG A 608 -2.55 -17.15 5.53
CA ARG A 608 -3.97 -16.97 5.19
C ARG A 608 -4.71 -16.08 6.21
N PRO A 609 -4.61 -16.34 7.53
CA PRO A 609 -5.14 -15.43 8.55
C PRO A 609 -4.61 -14.00 8.47
N PHE A 610 -3.33 -13.84 8.15
CA PHE A 610 -2.71 -12.53 8.04
C PHE A 610 -3.24 -11.77 6.81
N LEU A 611 -3.26 -12.40 5.64
CA LEU A 611 -3.70 -11.79 4.39
C LEU A 611 -5.20 -11.48 4.41
N ASP A 612 -6.04 -12.36 4.98
CA ASP A 612 -7.46 -12.08 5.19
C ASP A 612 -7.68 -10.86 6.11
N ALA A 613 -6.90 -10.74 7.18
CA ALA A 613 -6.99 -9.58 8.06
C ALA A 613 -6.38 -8.31 7.43
N TYR A 614 -5.32 -8.44 6.63
CA TYR A 614 -4.63 -7.31 6.02
C TYR A 614 -5.40 -6.74 4.82
N PHE A 615 -5.96 -7.61 3.98
CA PHE A 615 -6.71 -7.30 2.78
C PHE A 615 -8.12 -7.92 2.83
N PRO A 616 -8.97 -7.50 3.78
CA PRO A 616 -10.30 -8.07 3.97
C PRO A 616 -11.30 -7.62 2.93
N VAL A 617 -10.95 -6.63 2.09
CA VAL A 617 -11.83 -6.05 1.08
C VAL A 617 -11.58 -6.79 -0.24
N PRO A 618 -12.56 -7.55 -0.75
CA PRO A 618 -12.44 -8.19 -2.06
C PRO A 618 -12.29 -7.15 -3.17
N SER A 619 -11.54 -7.49 -4.21
CA SER A 619 -11.45 -6.64 -5.40
C SER A 619 -12.66 -6.89 -6.34
N PRO A 620 -13.05 -5.91 -7.16
CA PRO A 620 -14.05 -6.11 -8.23
C PRO A 620 -13.68 -7.21 -9.23
N LEU A 621 -12.38 -7.56 -9.29
CA LEU A 621 -11.84 -8.61 -10.14
C LEU A 621 -12.12 -10.03 -9.62
N GLU A 622 -12.71 -10.19 -8.44
CA GLU A 622 -13.11 -11.50 -7.92
C GLU A 622 -14.52 -11.86 -8.38
N ARG A 623 -14.70 -13.05 -8.98
CA ARG A 623 -16.00 -13.53 -9.52
C ARG A 623 -17.16 -13.46 -8.51
N ALA A 624 -16.87 -13.63 -7.22
CA ALA A 624 -17.86 -13.53 -6.15
C ALA A 624 -18.49 -12.12 -6.04
N ILE A 625 -17.75 -11.07 -6.43
CA ILE A 625 -18.20 -9.67 -6.42
C ILE A 625 -18.83 -9.29 -7.76
N ALA A 626 -18.18 -9.60 -8.88
CA ALA A 626 -18.68 -9.23 -10.22
C ALA A 626 -20.10 -9.76 -10.50
N ARG A 627 -20.45 -10.95 -9.98
CA ARG A 627 -21.81 -11.52 -10.07
C ARG A 627 -22.87 -10.76 -9.24
N GLN A 628 -22.45 -10.03 -8.20
CA GLN A 628 -23.35 -9.21 -7.38
C GLN A 628 -23.61 -7.85 -8.04
N GLU A 629 -22.62 -7.25 -8.69
CA GLU A 629 -22.75 -5.97 -9.38
C GLU A 629 -23.62 -6.09 -10.65
N ALA A 630 -23.50 -7.19 -11.41
CA ALA A 630 -24.33 -7.46 -12.58
C ALA A 630 -25.85 -7.61 -12.29
N ARG A 631 -26.26 -7.63 -11.01
CA ARG A 631 -27.67 -7.73 -10.59
C ARG A 631 -28.31 -6.40 -10.23
N GLN A 632 -27.59 -5.28 -10.28
CA GLN A 632 -28.21 -3.95 -10.19
C GLN A 632 -28.55 -3.47 -11.60
N PRO A 633 -29.84 -3.40 -11.99
CA PRO A 633 -30.21 -2.80 -13.27
C PRO A 633 -29.75 -1.34 -13.28
N CYS A 634 -28.98 -0.98 -14.31
CA CYS A 634 -28.64 0.39 -14.61
C CYS A 634 -29.96 1.20 -14.69
N PRO A 635 -30.11 2.34 -13.99
CA PRO A 635 -31.23 3.21 -14.26
C PRO A 635 -31.07 3.70 -15.70
N SER A 636 -31.98 3.27 -16.57
CA SER A 636 -32.04 3.70 -17.95
C SER A 636 -31.98 5.23 -18.01
N PRO A 637 -31.22 5.83 -18.94
CA PRO A 637 -31.30 7.26 -19.16
C PRO A 637 -32.73 7.59 -19.59
N SER A 638 -33.47 8.32 -18.75
CA SER A 638 -34.75 8.88 -19.14
C SER A 638 -34.55 9.72 -20.40
N PRO A 639 -35.35 9.52 -21.46
CA PRO A 639 -35.29 10.36 -22.63
C PRO A 639 -35.77 11.76 -22.27
N SER A 640 -34.99 12.74 -22.71
CA SER A 640 -35.30 14.16 -22.67
C SER A 640 -36.68 14.47 -23.23
N ARG A 641 -37.48 15.22 -22.46
CA ARG A 641 -38.45 16.20 -22.96
C ARG A 641 -38.41 17.45 -22.10
#